data_AF-A0A0N4ZQU8-F1
#
_entry.id   AF-A0A0N4ZQU8-F1
#
_cell.length_a   1.000
_cell.length_b   1.000
_cell.length_c   1.000
_cell.angle_alpha   90.00
_cell.angle_beta   90.00
_cell.angle_gamma   90.00
#
_symmetry.space_group_name_H-M   'P 1'
#
loop_
_entity.id
_entity.type
_entity.pdbx_description
1 polymer ?
#
loop_
_entity_poly.entity_id
_entity_poly.type
_entity_poly.pdbx_seq_one_letter_code
_entity_poly.pdbx_strand_id
1 'polypeptide(L)'
;MDPDALLRDYPKFINVVKIFLDEFNPNREKSIIKMVEKYSSSPVDEPLTYFVKKVLKIKKSKKKEKINDIFRYILNEIKESKKKKNILTSLIPSTLFRDIYANFTSTTMPAIFKGFLNYNENPDTIRKDLNKEMSYPSVIAEIFMTALASPGFTWQASPLVTEMELLMVDWVGQAIGMPSIFLNQNNIGHGALHYTVGEAVALTIICAKTRKIRELHKETSDKDLKNKIIGNYNDVGVTSQDKKSDVYQYFSRHDPKFNHKLRAYTFGNSKLNNDKMGANLGFYVKVIPNEGGCKADYLKSFSDIMDKDEKDGFFPFVLILTIDKDKVNDFSIYTDMIKLCKKEGLWITVDLSNVVGDLLIENSKELTNLLKDVDGVVANIRELFLTNEFCVACWLKNFNETAPTLSITPTYLRHSNQGMIADLRHLGFGFSKRPRGIRLWMIIRTFGIDGLANYYKYKNDKNPPISLINPFDSDKFYEAATEAFNFIGKYWKTLNIDYLPSTNSPPLTISSILSKKPPRYGTSLTSAIPIYESLLKNTTQWLHLNFLAYFPCHTNYSCVLGDLFAGTFAYRSNMELKKIEGEVIETVGRQMNLPPKFWKIEKEDYREWFYGTASEGTFKSVLMGREIVIEKFRRLHLLVSNGELENVYKLDNIEKYLLQYLHLWDMEHDPFCCFLYNYLIAYTSSHAHSSVEKGYLLANVRVRKFPTIYDPRVGNFTLKKGCIEKALEIDRKNGLIPFFLTLCVGSTSTCGIDYPEEYALIGKKENMWVHLDAAYLGGFFFLPEMKHYLKGFEYADSIVVNLHKGGCINNDSSMFFLSKQYAGSMLLNSLGTFPRRNRAIKIWFVLKSFGFDSIMELQRQQIKCAKMFESLISSKDCLEVISKQIAGLVTFRLKGKSNEDNEKLFNYINNVDRRLHLTETHIEDLHIIRISINNPQMSFKEVEEAYAFLSEACDKFLENEKLII
;
A
#
# COMPACT_ATOMS: atom_id res chain seq x y z
N MET A 1 -6.30 27.72 -11.34
CA MET A 1 -4.87 27.97 -11.08
C MET A 1 -4.48 29.23 -11.81
N ASP A 2 -3.64 30.08 -11.22
CA ASP A 2 -3.08 31.26 -11.90
C ASP A 2 -2.27 30.80 -13.13
N PRO A 3 -2.75 31.07 -14.36
CA PRO A 3 -2.08 30.64 -15.58
C PRO A 3 -0.70 31.28 -15.74
N ASP A 4 -0.50 32.49 -15.24
CA ASP A 4 0.73 33.26 -15.40
C ASP A 4 1.80 32.80 -14.42
N ALA A 5 1.42 32.42 -13.18
CA ALA A 5 2.33 31.76 -12.25
C ALA A 5 2.77 30.38 -12.74
N LEU A 6 1.84 29.59 -13.27
CA LEU A 6 2.16 28.29 -13.86
C LEU A 6 3.01 28.41 -15.13
N LEU A 7 2.75 29.42 -15.97
CA LEU A 7 3.53 29.70 -17.17
C LEU A 7 4.92 30.23 -16.81
N ARG A 8 5.07 30.95 -15.70
CA ARG A 8 6.36 31.43 -15.19
C ARG A 8 7.20 30.30 -14.59
N ASP A 9 6.60 29.46 -13.76
CA ASP A 9 7.34 28.48 -12.96
C ASP A 9 7.50 27.13 -13.71
N TYR A 10 6.56 26.78 -14.59
CA TYR A 10 6.59 25.57 -15.44
C TYR A 10 6.09 25.86 -16.88
N PRO A 11 6.70 26.79 -17.62
CA PRO A 11 6.25 27.24 -18.94
C PRO A 11 6.02 26.10 -19.93
N LYS A 12 6.88 25.09 -19.89
CA LYS A 12 6.84 23.93 -20.78
C LYS A 12 5.68 22.99 -20.45
N PHE A 13 5.38 22.80 -19.16
CA PHE A 13 4.24 22.01 -18.69
C PHE A 13 2.92 22.67 -19.12
N ILE A 14 2.80 23.98 -18.92
CA ILE A 14 1.61 24.72 -19.35
C ILE A 14 1.44 24.72 -20.86
N ASN A 15 2.53 24.81 -21.62
CA ASN A 15 2.43 24.71 -23.07
C ASN A 15 2.02 23.31 -23.52
N VAL A 16 2.44 22.23 -22.84
CA VAL A 16 1.95 20.86 -23.11
C VAL A 16 0.48 20.72 -22.75
N VAL A 17 0.04 21.27 -21.62
CA VAL A 17 -1.38 21.28 -21.23
C VAL A 17 -2.21 22.11 -22.20
N LYS A 18 -1.72 23.29 -22.63
CA LYS A 18 -2.38 24.12 -23.65
C LYS A 18 -2.46 23.41 -25.00
N ILE A 19 -1.37 22.80 -25.48
CA ILE A 19 -1.38 22.01 -26.73
C ILE A 19 -2.33 20.82 -26.62
N PHE A 20 -2.33 20.13 -25.47
CA PHE A 20 -3.27 19.04 -25.20
C PHE A 20 -4.71 19.53 -25.22
N LEU A 21 -5.04 20.62 -24.50
CA LEU A 21 -6.39 21.20 -24.44
C LEU A 21 -6.84 21.84 -25.77
N ASP A 22 -5.91 22.42 -26.55
CA ASP A 22 -6.18 23.05 -27.84
C ASP A 22 -6.50 22.02 -28.95
N GLU A 23 -6.02 20.77 -28.84
CA GLU A 23 -6.46 19.66 -29.71
C GLU A 23 -7.91 19.22 -29.45
N PHE A 24 -8.49 19.57 -28.29
CA PHE A 24 -9.91 19.32 -27.98
C PHE A 24 -10.80 20.54 -28.27
N ASN A 25 -10.28 21.60 -28.88
CA ASN A 25 -11.04 22.80 -29.23
C ASN A 25 -11.53 22.72 -30.69
N PRO A 26 -12.84 22.49 -30.96
CA PRO A 26 -13.36 22.29 -32.32
C PRO A 26 -13.31 23.54 -33.21
N ASN A 27 -13.00 24.73 -32.65
CA ASN A 27 -13.19 26.02 -33.32
C ASN A 27 -11.89 26.77 -33.69
N ARG A 28 -10.70 26.14 -33.72
CA ARG A 28 -9.46 26.85 -34.08
C ARG A 28 -8.55 26.17 -35.11
N GLU A 29 -8.08 26.97 -36.06
CA GLU A 29 -7.02 26.62 -37.02
C GLU A 29 -5.65 26.40 -36.34
N LYS A 30 -4.92 25.41 -36.89
CA LYS A 30 -3.61 24.87 -36.46
C LYS A 30 -2.44 25.87 -36.48
N SER A 31 -2.48 26.92 -35.68
CA SER A 31 -1.45 28.00 -35.69
C SER A 31 -0.30 27.83 -34.68
N ILE A 32 -0.35 26.86 -33.76
CA ILE A 32 0.65 26.71 -32.68
C ILE A 32 1.98 26.07 -33.13
N ILE A 33 2.05 25.52 -34.35
CA ILE A 33 3.22 24.78 -34.87
C ILE A 33 4.52 25.60 -34.82
N LYS A 34 4.47 26.94 -34.86
CA LYS A 34 5.67 27.81 -34.80
C LYS A 34 6.32 27.95 -33.42
N MET A 35 5.64 27.57 -32.32
CA MET A 35 6.14 27.84 -30.96
C MET A 35 7.04 26.72 -30.41
N VAL A 36 6.87 25.48 -30.89
CA VAL A 36 7.67 24.31 -30.48
C VAL A 36 9.08 24.35 -31.10
N GLU A 37 9.24 24.99 -32.27
CA GLU A 37 10.52 25.05 -32.99
C GLU A 37 11.61 25.89 -32.28
N LYS A 38 11.26 26.65 -31.24
CA LYS A 38 12.18 27.58 -30.56
C LYS A 38 12.96 26.96 -29.38
N TYR A 39 12.63 25.75 -28.95
CA TYR A 39 13.27 25.07 -27.80
C TYR A 39 13.89 23.75 -28.26
N SER A 40 15.17 23.75 -28.63
CA SER A 40 15.83 22.67 -29.36
C SER A 40 16.73 21.76 -28.51
N SER A 41 16.45 21.52 -27.23
CA SER A 41 17.33 20.69 -26.39
C SER A 41 16.73 20.20 -25.06
N SER A 42 15.67 19.38 -25.10
CA SER A 42 15.20 18.65 -23.91
C SER A 42 14.81 17.18 -24.21
N PRO A 43 15.04 16.23 -23.27
CA PRO A 43 14.57 14.83 -23.39
C PRO A 43 13.04 14.65 -23.45
N VAL A 44 12.26 15.72 -23.20
CA VAL A 44 10.80 15.76 -23.40
C VAL A 44 10.45 15.88 -24.88
N ASP A 45 11.40 16.34 -25.70
CA ASP A 45 11.15 16.68 -27.11
C ASP A 45 10.90 15.44 -27.95
N GLU A 46 11.53 14.30 -27.68
CA GLU A 46 11.33 13.08 -28.48
C GLU A 46 9.96 12.41 -28.25
N PRO A 47 9.52 12.20 -26.99
CA PRO A 47 8.16 11.74 -26.67
C PRO A 47 7.07 12.71 -27.13
N LEU A 48 7.28 14.01 -26.94
CA LEU A 48 6.35 15.06 -27.37
C LEU A 48 6.28 15.16 -28.90
N THR A 49 7.43 15.09 -29.58
CA THR A 49 7.51 15.06 -31.04
C THR A 49 6.92 13.77 -31.60
N TYR A 50 7.05 12.64 -30.91
CA TYR A 50 6.40 11.38 -31.28
C TYR A 50 4.88 11.49 -31.15
N PHE A 51 4.37 12.00 -30.02
CA PHE A 51 2.95 12.26 -29.80
C PHE A 51 2.38 13.19 -30.89
N VAL A 52 3.03 14.33 -31.16
CA VAL A 52 2.62 15.28 -32.21
C VAL A 52 2.67 14.67 -33.62
N LYS A 53 3.68 13.85 -33.95
CA LYS A 53 3.83 13.28 -35.30
C LYS A 53 2.95 12.05 -35.56
N LYS A 54 2.81 11.17 -34.57
CA LYS A 54 2.19 9.85 -34.71
C LYS A 54 0.77 9.80 -34.21
N VAL A 55 0.45 10.53 -33.14
CA VAL A 55 -0.91 10.57 -32.57
C VAL A 55 -1.73 11.67 -33.24
N LEU A 56 -1.18 12.88 -33.41
CA LEU A 56 -1.89 14.02 -34.02
C LEU A 56 -1.80 14.10 -35.57
N LYS A 57 -1.06 13.17 -36.22
CA LYS A 57 -0.90 13.03 -37.69
C LYS A 57 -0.51 14.31 -38.46
N ILE A 58 0.22 15.25 -37.85
CA ILE A 58 0.65 16.49 -38.52
C ILE A 58 1.86 16.23 -39.43
N LYS A 59 1.73 16.48 -40.75
CA LYS A 59 2.81 16.29 -41.74
C LYS A 59 3.88 17.39 -41.63
N LYS A 60 5.16 17.00 -41.68
CA LYS A 60 6.31 17.92 -41.62
C LYS A 60 6.42 18.72 -42.92
N SER A 61 6.56 20.05 -42.84
CA SER A 61 7.12 20.85 -43.93
C SER A 61 8.65 20.67 -43.99
N LYS A 62 9.21 20.76 -45.20
CA LYS A 62 10.62 20.47 -45.52
C LYS A 62 11.56 21.48 -44.86
N LYS A 63 12.34 21.04 -43.87
CA LYS A 63 13.68 21.57 -43.52
C LYS A 63 14.36 20.55 -42.61
N LYS A 64 15.13 19.63 -43.20
CA LYS A 64 15.83 18.55 -42.48
C LYS A 64 17.36 18.56 -42.69
N GLU A 65 17.91 19.56 -43.39
CA GLU A 65 19.32 19.54 -43.77
C GLU A 65 20.26 20.34 -42.87
N LYS A 66 19.78 21.24 -42.00
CA LYS A 66 20.68 22.05 -41.14
C LYS A 66 21.01 21.49 -39.74
N ILE A 67 20.34 20.43 -39.29
CA ILE A 67 20.50 19.91 -37.91
C ILE A 67 21.61 18.84 -37.82
N ASN A 68 21.89 18.13 -38.91
CA ASN A 68 22.94 17.11 -38.93
C ASN A 68 24.36 17.70 -38.86
N ASP A 69 24.55 18.94 -39.32
CA ASP A 69 25.87 19.61 -39.26
C ASP A 69 26.22 20.11 -37.86
N ILE A 70 25.21 20.52 -37.07
CA ILE A 70 25.39 20.96 -35.67
C ILE A 70 25.71 19.76 -34.76
N PHE A 71 25.08 18.60 -34.99
CA PHE A 71 25.38 17.38 -34.23
C PHE A 71 26.79 16.85 -34.50
N ARG A 72 27.32 17.00 -35.72
CA ARG A 72 28.72 16.63 -36.03
C ARG A 72 29.74 17.58 -35.38
N TYR A 73 29.41 18.86 -35.25
CA TYR A 73 30.26 19.84 -34.55
C TYR A 73 30.35 19.56 -33.04
N ILE A 74 29.21 19.31 -32.38
CA ILE A 74 29.14 19.04 -30.93
C ILE A 74 29.83 17.70 -30.57
N LEU A 75 29.71 16.68 -31.43
CA LEU A 75 30.39 15.40 -31.21
C LEU A 75 31.92 15.48 -31.34
N ASN A 76 32.44 16.47 -32.08
CA ASN A 76 33.88 16.71 -32.17
C ASN A 76 34.42 17.47 -30.94
N GLU A 77 33.69 18.43 -30.37
CA GLU A 77 34.12 19.12 -29.14
C GLU A 77 34.09 18.22 -27.88
N ILE A 78 33.13 17.29 -27.80
CA ILE A 78 33.05 16.35 -26.67
C ILE A 78 34.21 15.35 -26.66
N LYS A 79 34.86 15.10 -27.82
CA LYS A 79 36.05 14.24 -27.89
C LYS A 79 37.32 14.92 -27.38
N GLU A 80 37.41 16.26 -27.39
CA GLU A 80 38.61 16.98 -26.93
C GLU A 80 38.59 17.36 -25.43
N SER A 81 37.43 17.41 -24.78
CA SER A 81 37.31 17.82 -23.36
C SER A 81 37.63 16.74 -22.32
N LYS A 82 37.92 15.49 -22.72
CA LYS A 82 38.26 14.37 -21.81
C LYS A 82 39.69 14.39 -21.25
N LYS A 83 40.48 15.46 -21.44
CA LYS A 83 41.92 15.51 -21.09
C LYS A 83 42.34 16.39 -19.90
N LYS A 84 41.44 16.92 -19.07
CA LYS A 84 41.85 17.68 -17.86
C LYS A 84 41.18 17.18 -16.58
N LYS A 85 41.98 16.48 -15.78
CA LYS A 85 41.67 16.02 -14.42
C LYS A 85 42.35 16.96 -13.41
N ASN A 86 41.78 16.97 -12.20
CA ASN A 86 42.25 17.58 -10.95
C ASN A 86 41.96 19.07 -10.78
N ILE A 87 41.17 19.37 -9.74
CA ILE A 87 41.57 20.15 -8.55
C ILE A 87 40.29 20.36 -7.70
N LEU A 88 40.44 20.22 -6.37
CA LEU A 88 39.50 20.47 -5.24
C LEU A 88 38.98 19.24 -4.49
N THR A 89 39.92 18.61 -3.79
CA THR A 89 39.69 17.99 -2.47
C THR A 89 40.22 18.93 -1.39
N SER A 90 39.34 19.50 -0.56
CA SER A 90 39.57 19.77 0.88
C SER A 90 38.43 20.62 1.45
N LEU A 91 37.77 20.11 2.52
CA LEU A 91 37.40 20.79 3.77
C LEU A 91 36.21 20.11 4.51
N ILE A 92 36.58 19.21 5.45
CA ILE A 92 36.03 18.91 6.81
C ILE A 92 34.55 18.42 7.00
N PRO A 93 34.17 17.79 8.15
CA PRO A 93 34.09 16.33 8.31
C PRO A 93 32.66 15.81 8.61
N SER A 94 32.23 14.76 7.91
CA SER A 94 31.10 13.89 8.30
C SER A 94 31.46 12.40 8.17
N THR A 95 32.76 12.12 8.14
CA THR A 95 33.34 10.89 7.62
C THR A 95 33.23 9.69 8.55
N LEU A 96 32.88 9.85 9.83
CA LEU A 96 32.84 8.68 10.72
C LEU A 96 31.75 7.65 10.34
N PHE A 97 30.62 8.07 9.77
CA PHE A 97 29.57 7.12 9.33
C PHE A 97 29.73 6.69 7.86
N ARG A 98 30.25 7.59 7.01
CA ARG A 98 30.49 7.31 5.59
C ARG A 98 31.72 6.42 5.40
N ASP A 99 32.74 6.54 6.23
CA ASP A 99 33.93 5.68 6.19
C ASP A 99 33.61 4.28 6.72
N ILE A 100 32.68 4.15 7.69
CA ILE A 100 32.15 2.85 8.08
C ILE A 100 31.45 2.19 6.88
N TYR A 101 30.52 2.88 6.21
CA TYR A 101 29.80 2.34 5.05
C TYR A 101 30.67 2.12 3.79
N ALA A 102 31.68 2.98 3.56
CA ALA A 102 32.58 2.87 2.41
C ALA A 102 33.65 1.79 2.62
N ASN A 103 34.14 1.60 3.86
CA ASN A 103 35.12 0.55 4.16
C ASN A 103 34.53 -0.86 4.06
N PHE A 104 33.19 -1.02 4.16
CA PHE A 104 32.52 -2.29 3.84
C PHE A 104 32.65 -2.73 2.39
N THR A 105 32.88 -1.80 1.46
CA THR A 105 33.11 -2.14 0.05
C THR A 105 34.59 -2.32 -0.27
N SER A 106 35.50 -1.92 0.63
CA SER A 106 36.94 -1.88 0.36
C SER A 106 37.73 -3.01 1.04
N THR A 107 37.26 -3.61 2.14
CA THR A 107 37.74 -4.94 2.55
C THR A 107 37.13 -5.96 1.62
N THR A 108 37.97 -6.65 0.84
CA THR A 108 37.63 -7.65 -0.17
C THR A 108 36.54 -8.62 0.31
N MET A 109 35.28 -8.24 0.06
CA MET A 109 34.12 -9.09 0.29
C MET A 109 34.24 -10.30 -0.63
N PRO A 110 34.11 -11.54 -0.12
CA PRO A 110 34.13 -12.75 -0.96
C PRO A 110 33.16 -12.61 -2.14
N ALA A 111 33.53 -13.14 -3.31
CA ALA A 111 32.75 -12.97 -4.54
C ALA A 111 31.27 -13.38 -4.40
N ILE A 112 30.97 -14.32 -3.50
CA ILE A 112 29.62 -14.74 -3.11
C ILE A 112 28.76 -13.54 -2.64
N PHE A 113 29.30 -12.63 -1.82
CA PHE A 113 28.55 -11.48 -1.32
C PHE A 113 28.40 -10.33 -2.33
N LYS A 114 29.28 -10.23 -3.34
CA LYS A 114 29.13 -9.25 -4.44
C LYS A 114 27.94 -9.57 -5.36
N GLY A 115 27.58 -10.86 -5.49
CA GLY A 115 26.36 -11.28 -6.18
C GLY A 115 25.10 -10.85 -5.41
N PHE A 116 25.08 -11.04 -4.09
CA PHE A 116 23.97 -10.68 -3.20
C PHE A 116 23.64 -9.18 -3.16
N LEU A 117 24.63 -8.29 -3.38
CA LEU A 117 24.43 -6.83 -3.33
C LEU A 117 24.19 -6.19 -4.69
N ASN A 118 24.31 -6.94 -5.80
CA ASN A 118 24.09 -6.44 -7.15
C ASN A 118 22.57 -6.39 -7.48
N TYR A 119 21.84 -5.52 -6.78
CA TYR A 119 20.43 -5.22 -7.05
C TYR A 119 20.30 -4.28 -8.25
N ASN A 120 20.61 -4.79 -9.45
CA ASN A 120 20.53 -4.05 -10.69
C ASN A 120 19.25 -4.32 -11.50
N GLU A 121 18.12 -4.61 -10.86
CA GLU A 121 16.95 -5.09 -11.60
C GLU A 121 15.64 -4.57 -11.02
N ASN A 122 15.12 -3.51 -11.65
CA ASN A 122 13.68 -3.31 -11.68
C ASN A 122 13.23 -2.79 -13.06
N PRO A 123 13.19 -3.65 -14.09
CA PRO A 123 12.70 -3.30 -15.42
C PRO A 123 11.25 -2.76 -15.39
N ASP A 124 10.46 -3.12 -14.37
CA ASP A 124 9.04 -2.75 -14.26
C ASP A 124 8.80 -1.29 -13.84
N THR A 125 9.79 -0.60 -13.26
CA THR A 125 9.65 0.80 -12.83
C THR A 125 9.98 1.81 -13.91
N ILE A 126 10.67 1.38 -14.98
CA ILE A 126 11.11 2.24 -16.06
C ILE A 126 10.22 1.96 -17.27
N ARG A 127 9.29 2.88 -17.58
CA ARG A 127 8.75 2.98 -18.94
C ARG A 127 9.92 3.33 -19.87
N LYS A 128 10.61 2.31 -20.38
CA LYS A 128 11.48 2.48 -21.55
C LYS A 128 10.66 2.66 -22.84
N ASP A 129 9.37 2.31 -22.81
CA ASP A 129 8.50 2.33 -23.97
C ASP A 129 7.26 3.22 -23.74
N LEU A 130 7.20 4.34 -24.45
CA LEU A 130 6.04 5.24 -24.50
C LEU A 130 4.86 4.66 -25.30
N ASN A 131 5.05 3.50 -25.92
CA ASN A 131 4.06 2.82 -26.77
C ASN A 131 3.12 1.87 -26.01
N LYS A 132 3.20 1.76 -24.67
CA LYS A 132 2.33 0.86 -23.90
C LYS A 132 0.97 1.49 -23.58
N GLU A 133 -0.07 0.81 -24.04
CA GLU A 133 -1.44 1.29 -24.24
C GLU A 133 -2.21 1.57 -22.95
N MET A 134 -2.83 2.75 -22.86
CA MET A 134 -3.89 3.06 -21.90
C MET A 134 -5.13 3.48 -22.68
N SER A 135 -6.27 3.61 -22.02
CA SER A 135 -7.52 3.98 -22.67
C SER A 135 -8.21 5.19 -22.04
N TYR A 136 -9.01 5.90 -22.81
CA TYR A 136 -9.81 7.03 -22.34
C TYR A 136 -10.77 6.63 -21.20
N PRO A 137 -11.45 5.46 -21.19
CA PRO A 137 -12.29 5.06 -20.05
C PRO A 137 -11.46 4.84 -18.79
N SER A 138 -10.23 4.33 -18.95
CA SER A 138 -9.29 4.17 -17.83
C SER A 138 -8.94 5.49 -17.15
N VAL A 139 -8.81 6.56 -17.94
CA VAL A 139 -8.49 7.91 -17.45
C VAL A 139 -9.73 8.55 -16.82
N ILE A 140 -10.89 8.46 -17.48
CA ILE A 140 -12.16 8.99 -16.97
C ILE A 140 -12.57 8.34 -15.65
N ALA A 141 -12.29 7.05 -15.46
CA ALA A 141 -12.54 6.35 -14.21
C ALA A 141 -11.87 7.02 -12.98
N GLU A 142 -10.76 7.74 -13.16
CA GLU A 142 -10.11 8.50 -12.08
C GLU A 142 -11.04 9.54 -11.45
N ILE A 143 -11.93 10.14 -12.24
CA ILE A 143 -12.91 11.14 -11.78
C ILE A 143 -13.82 10.48 -10.74
N PHE A 144 -14.44 9.35 -11.09
CA PHE A 144 -15.38 8.62 -10.24
C PHE A 144 -14.71 8.04 -8.98
N MET A 145 -13.54 7.42 -9.16
CA MET A 145 -12.79 6.81 -8.06
C MET A 145 -12.33 7.84 -7.02
N THR A 146 -11.96 9.04 -7.48
CA THR A 146 -11.47 10.12 -6.61
C THR A 146 -12.61 10.90 -5.97
N ALA A 147 -13.70 11.12 -6.71
CA ALA A 147 -14.80 11.97 -6.26
C ALA A 147 -15.67 11.34 -5.16
N LEU A 148 -15.66 10.01 -5.00
CA LEU A 148 -16.34 9.34 -3.88
C LEU A 148 -15.57 9.43 -2.55
N ALA A 149 -14.25 9.69 -2.60
CA ALA A 149 -13.37 9.63 -1.43
C ALA A 149 -13.51 8.33 -0.60
N SER A 150 -13.86 7.21 -1.25
CA SER A 150 -14.23 5.98 -0.55
C SER A 150 -13.07 4.97 -0.52
N PRO A 151 -12.46 4.69 0.65
CA PRO A 151 -11.45 3.67 0.80
C PRO A 151 -12.07 2.25 0.86
N GLY A 152 -11.55 1.31 0.06
CA GLY A 152 -11.97 -0.09 0.09
C GLY A 152 -11.12 -0.91 1.08
N PHE A 153 -11.56 -1.04 2.34
CA PHE A 153 -10.88 -1.88 3.34
C PHE A 153 -11.79 -2.93 3.96
N THR A 154 -12.96 -2.53 4.47
CA THR A 154 -14.08 -3.43 4.79
C THR A 154 -15.20 -3.30 3.78
N TRP A 155 -16.06 -4.31 3.73
CA TRP A 155 -17.30 -4.18 2.98
C TRP A 155 -18.14 -3.01 3.52
N GLN A 156 -18.30 -2.87 4.84
CA GLN A 156 -19.09 -1.77 5.43
C GLN A 156 -18.53 -0.37 5.11
N ALA A 157 -17.20 -0.25 5.02
CA ALA A 157 -16.56 1.00 4.61
C ALA A 157 -16.94 1.37 3.19
N SER A 158 -17.01 0.41 2.27
CA SER A 158 -17.50 0.67 0.93
C SER A 158 -17.98 -0.59 0.22
N PRO A 159 -19.30 -0.86 0.24
CA PRO A 159 -19.89 -1.98 -0.49
C PRO A 159 -19.62 -1.90 -1.99
N LEU A 160 -19.71 -0.70 -2.57
CA LEU A 160 -19.45 -0.48 -4.00
C LEU A 160 -18.03 -0.86 -4.39
N VAL A 161 -17.02 -0.40 -3.64
CA VAL A 161 -15.62 -0.68 -3.97
C VAL A 161 -15.32 -2.17 -3.83
N THR A 162 -15.86 -2.80 -2.79
CA THR A 162 -15.66 -4.23 -2.51
C THR A 162 -16.31 -5.10 -3.58
N GLU A 163 -17.62 -4.96 -3.78
CA GLU A 163 -18.38 -5.81 -4.70
C GLU A 163 -17.97 -5.61 -6.17
N MET A 164 -17.62 -4.39 -6.57
CA MET A 164 -17.09 -4.12 -7.91
C MET A 164 -15.73 -4.78 -8.11
N GLU A 165 -14.83 -4.74 -7.13
CA GLU A 165 -13.52 -5.42 -7.26
C GLU A 165 -13.71 -6.93 -7.42
N LEU A 166 -14.53 -7.56 -6.58
CA LEU A 166 -14.79 -9.00 -6.64
C LEU A 166 -15.43 -9.40 -7.98
N LEU A 167 -16.44 -8.67 -8.44
CA LEU A 167 -17.11 -8.95 -9.70
C LEU A 167 -16.19 -8.74 -10.91
N MET A 168 -15.35 -7.69 -10.90
CA MET A 168 -14.44 -7.43 -12.02
C MET A 168 -13.31 -8.45 -12.11
N VAL A 169 -12.82 -8.95 -10.96
CA VAL A 169 -11.85 -10.06 -10.96
C VAL A 169 -12.49 -11.33 -11.52
N ASP A 170 -13.76 -11.57 -11.25
CA ASP A 170 -14.50 -12.68 -11.87
C ASP A 170 -14.68 -12.48 -13.38
N TRP A 171 -15.02 -11.28 -13.83
CA TRP A 171 -15.13 -10.97 -15.25
C TRP A 171 -13.82 -11.20 -16.00
N VAL A 172 -12.71 -10.74 -15.42
CA VAL A 172 -11.37 -11.00 -15.95
C VAL A 172 -11.10 -12.51 -16.00
N GLY A 173 -11.39 -13.22 -14.90
CA GLY A 173 -11.19 -14.67 -14.85
C GLY A 173 -12.00 -15.41 -15.91
N GLN A 174 -13.28 -15.07 -16.07
CA GLN A 174 -14.15 -15.63 -17.11
C GLN A 174 -13.66 -15.32 -18.52
N ALA A 175 -13.12 -14.11 -18.76
CA ALA A 175 -12.60 -13.70 -20.06
C ALA A 175 -11.35 -14.48 -20.49
N ILE A 176 -10.49 -14.86 -19.53
CA ILE A 176 -9.24 -15.61 -19.80
C ILE A 176 -9.38 -17.13 -19.58
N GLY A 177 -10.59 -17.63 -19.35
CA GLY A 177 -10.83 -19.07 -19.17
C GLY A 177 -10.43 -19.64 -17.81
N MET A 178 -10.45 -18.84 -16.74
CA MET A 178 -10.21 -19.33 -15.38
C MET A 178 -11.24 -20.37 -14.95
N PRO A 179 -10.83 -21.46 -14.27
CA PRO A 179 -11.76 -22.43 -13.70
C PRO A 179 -12.72 -21.78 -12.71
N SER A 180 -13.98 -22.19 -12.74
CA SER A 180 -15.04 -21.63 -11.89
C SER A 180 -14.69 -21.67 -10.40
N ILE A 181 -13.98 -22.71 -9.93
CA ILE A 181 -13.58 -22.86 -8.53
C ILE A 181 -12.80 -21.65 -7.97
N PHE A 182 -12.13 -20.85 -8.81
CA PHE A 182 -11.40 -19.64 -8.40
C PHE A 182 -12.26 -18.37 -8.34
N LEU A 183 -13.44 -18.38 -8.97
CA LEU A 183 -14.29 -17.20 -9.08
C LEU A 183 -15.02 -16.93 -7.75
N ASN A 184 -15.05 -15.67 -7.36
CA ASN A 184 -15.72 -15.19 -6.14
C ASN A 184 -17.19 -15.61 -6.09
N GLN A 185 -17.87 -15.62 -7.24
CA GLN A 185 -19.27 -16.05 -7.39
C GLN A 185 -19.57 -17.48 -6.89
N ASN A 186 -18.56 -18.35 -6.74
CA ASN A 186 -18.76 -19.72 -6.26
C ASN A 186 -18.60 -19.91 -4.75
N ASN A 187 -18.22 -18.86 -4.00
CA ASN A 187 -18.01 -18.90 -2.55
C ASN A 187 -17.00 -19.97 -2.05
N ILE A 188 -16.18 -20.52 -2.95
CA ILE A 188 -15.10 -21.47 -2.63
C ILE A 188 -13.76 -20.76 -2.82
N GLY A 189 -13.46 -20.35 -4.05
CA GLY A 189 -12.31 -19.52 -4.36
C GLY A 189 -12.59 -18.04 -4.19
N HIS A 190 -11.52 -17.26 -4.24
CA HIS A 190 -11.56 -15.83 -4.07
C HIS A 190 -10.53 -15.15 -4.97
N GLY A 191 -10.91 -14.05 -5.60
CA GLY A 191 -10.04 -13.22 -6.42
C GLY A 191 -10.05 -11.75 -5.99
N ALA A 192 -8.88 -11.11 -5.98
CA ALA A 192 -8.74 -9.69 -5.65
C ALA A 192 -7.71 -8.99 -6.57
N LEU A 193 -7.78 -7.65 -6.64
CA LEU A 193 -6.84 -6.85 -7.42
C LEU A 193 -5.66 -6.40 -6.56
N HIS A 194 -4.48 -6.57 -7.13
CA HIS A 194 -3.19 -6.13 -6.62
C HIS A 194 -2.56 -5.16 -7.61
N TYR A 195 -1.52 -4.45 -7.16
CA TYR A 195 -0.82 -3.58 -8.07
C TYR A 195 0.31 -4.30 -8.80
N THR A 196 1.10 -5.17 -8.15
CA THR A 196 2.24 -5.83 -8.80
C THR A 196 2.16 -7.34 -8.69
N VAL A 197 2.84 -8.03 -9.61
CA VAL A 197 2.93 -9.50 -9.59
C VAL A 197 3.63 -9.96 -8.32
N GLY A 198 4.69 -9.26 -7.90
CA GLY A 198 5.40 -9.56 -6.64
C GLY A 198 4.51 -9.46 -5.39
N GLU A 199 3.58 -8.48 -5.32
CA GLU A 199 2.61 -8.43 -4.22
C GLU A 199 1.61 -9.58 -4.28
N ALA A 200 1.07 -9.89 -5.46
CA ALA A 200 0.13 -10.99 -5.61
C ALA A 200 0.76 -12.34 -5.25
N VAL A 201 1.97 -12.63 -5.75
CA VAL A 201 2.73 -13.85 -5.43
C VAL A 201 3.14 -13.89 -3.96
N ALA A 202 3.53 -12.77 -3.37
CA ALA A 202 3.83 -12.73 -1.94
C ALA A 202 2.61 -13.11 -1.09
N LEU A 203 1.39 -12.68 -1.46
CA LEU A 203 0.17 -13.11 -0.78
C LEU A 203 -0.03 -14.63 -0.87
N THR A 204 0.17 -15.24 -2.03
CA THR A 204 0.00 -16.70 -2.19
C THR A 204 1.02 -17.47 -1.35
N ILE A 205 2.27 -16.99 -1.28
CA ILE A 205 3.30 -17.62 -0.45
C ILE A 205 3.00 -17.51 1.03
N ILE A 206 2.50 -16.36 1.51
CA ILE A 206 2.11 -16.20 2.91
C ILE A 206 0.98 -17.20 3.27
N CYS A 207 0.08 -17.49 2.33
CA CYS A 207 -0.93 -18.53 2.50
C CYS A 207 -0.32 -19.94 2.54
N ALA A 208 0.58 -20.27 1.61
CA ALA A 208 1.32 -21.54 1.59
C ALA A 208 2.06 -21.80 2.89
N LYS A 209 2.75 -20.77 3.38
CA LYS A 209 3.49 -20.77 4.64
C LYS A 209 2.57 -21.05 5.83
N THR A 210 1.41 -20.40 5.88
CA THR A 210 0.42 -20.61 6.94
C THR A 210 -0.08 -22.06 6.96
N ARG A 211 -0.34 -22.65 5.79
CA ARG A 211 -0.69 -24.07 5.66
C ARG A 211 0.41 -24.95 6.26
N LYS A 212 1.66 -24.77 5.81
CA LYS A 212 2.78 -25.59 6.25
C LYS A 212 3.09 -25.45 7.75
N ILE A 213 3.08 -24.23 8.28
CA ILE A 213 3.31 -23.98 9.72
C ILE A 213 2.23 -24.66 10.58
N ARG A 214 0.97 -24.66 10.14
CA ARG A 214 -0.10 -25.39 10.85
C ARG A 214 0.12 -26.90 10.87
N GLU A 215 0.65 -27.49 9.80
CA GLU A 215 1.04 -28.90 9.77
C GLU A 215 2.14 -29.18 10.79
N LEU A 216 3.22 -28.39 10.75
CA LEU A 216 4.36 -28.55 11.66
C LEU A 216 3.99 -28.35 13.14
N HIS A 217 3.04 -27.46 13.45
CA HIS A 217 2.53 -27.30 14.81
C HIS A 217 1.73 -28.50 15.32
N LYS A 218 1.06 -29.27 14.46
CA LYS A 218 0.40 -30.52 14.89
C LYS A 218 1.41 -31.59 15.29
N GLU A 219 2.62 -31.50 14.74
CA GLU A 219 3.71 -32.44 14.95
C GLU A 219 4.64 -32.02 16.11
N THR A 220 4.69 -30.74 16.46
CA THR A 220 5.49 -30.23 17.59
C THR A 220 4.64 -30.08 18.85
N SER A 221 5.02 -30.80 19.92
CA SER A 221 4.42 -30.55 21.23
C SER A 221 4.85 -29.18 21.76
N ASP A 222 3.91 -28.37 22.23
CA ASP A 222 4.13 -27.04 22.83
C ASP A 222 5.12 -27.03 24.03
N LYS A 223 5.61 -28.19 24.48
CA LYS A 223 6.54 -28.32 25.62
C LYS A 223 7.91 -27.65 25.39
N ASP A 224 8.29 -27.44 24.13
CA ASP A 224 9.54 -26.74 23.78
C ASP A 224 9.40 -25.21 23.78
N LEU A 225 8.18 -24.67 23.92
CA LEU A 225 7.95 -23.26 24.20
C LEU A 225 8.27 -22.99 25.68
N LYS A 226 9.55 -23.03 26.06
CA LYS A 226 10.04 -22.54 27.36
C LYS A 226 9.97 -21.00 27.50
N ASN A 227 8.98 -20.36 26.90
CA ASN A 227 8.69 -18.94 27.13
C ASN A 227 7.63 -18.82 28.23
N LYS A 228 7.99 -19.25 29.46
CA LYS A 228 7.34 -18.67 30.65
C LYS A 228 7.80 -17.21 30.67
N ILE A 229 7.00 -16.29 30.13
CA ILE A 229 7.25 -14.86 30.33
C ILE A 229 7.11 -14.61 31.84
N ILE A 230 8.24 -14.40 32.49
CA ILE A 230 8.30 -13.98 33.90
C ILE A 230 8.13 -12.46 33.88
N GLY A 231 6.94 -11.98 34.25
CA GLY A 231 6.68 -10.55 34.39
C GLY A 231 5.21 -10.28 34.71
N ASN A 232 4.95 -9.22 35.47
CA ASN A 232 3.59 -8.74 35.67
C ASN A 232 3.10 -8.12 34.35
N TYR A 233 2.15 -8.76 33.67
CA TYR A 233 1.60 -8.29 32.39
C TYR A 233 1.09 -6.85 32.45
N ASN A 234 0.61 -6.40 33.61
CA ASN A 234 0.15 -5.03 33.82
C ASN A 234 1.28 -4.00 33.72
N ASP A 235 2.55 -4.42 33.84
CA ASP A 235 3.71 -3.54 33.80
C ASP A 235 4.40 -3.49 32.44
N VAL A 236 4.45 -4.61 31.71
CA VAL A 236 5.25 -4.76 30.48
C VAL A 236 4.47 -5.29 29.28
N GLY A 237 3.18 -5.58 29.47
CA GLY A 237 2.30 -6.09 28.43
C GLY A 237 2.64 -7.51 27.97
N VAL A 238 1.99 -7.93 26.89
CA VAL A 238 2.07 -9.30 26.34
C VAL A 238 2.83 -9.31 25.02
N THR A 239 3.49 -10.44 24.72
CA THR A 239 4.09 -10.67 23.39
C THR A 239 3.08 -11.33 22.48
N SER A 240 3.26 -11.20 21.17
CA SER A 240 2.41 -11.83 20.16
C SER A 240 2.48 -13.36 20.16
N GLN A 241 3.38 -13.96 20.93
CA GLN A 241 3.49 -15.41 21.13
C GLN A 241 2.88 -15.87 22.47
N ASP A 242 2.35 -14.95 23.28
CA ASP A 242 1.61 -15.28 24.50
C ASP A 242 0.16 -15.62 24.14
N LYS A 243 -0.37 -16.75 24.65
CA LYS A 243 -1.75 -17.19 24.39
C LYS A 243 -2.82 -16.19 24.85
N LYS A 244 -2.48 -15.28 25.77
CA LYS A 244 -3.37 -14.20 26.24
C LYS A 244 -3.34 -12.97 25.35
N SER A 245 -2.41 -12.87 24.40
CA SER A 245 -2.36 -11.74 23.47
C SER A 245 -3.53 -11.78 22.50
N ASP A 246 -4.14 -10.63 22.30
CA ASP A 246 -5.17 -10.35 21.29
C ASP A 246 -4.71 -10.63 19.85
N VAL A 247 -3.40 -10.63 19.60
CA VAL A 247 -2.81 -10.95 18.29
C VAL A 247 -2.26 -12.37 18.17
N TYR A 248 -2.31 -13.19 19.24
CA TYR A 248 -1.72 -14.53 19.26
C TYR A 248 -2.22 -15.44 18.13
N GLN A 249 -3.53 -15.44 17.89
CA GLN A 249 -4.13 -16.28 16.85
C GLN A 249 -3.61 -15.95 15.45
N TYR A 250 -3.15 -14.72 15.23
CA TYR A 250 -2.59 -14.28 13.96
C TYR A 250 -1.11 -14.66 13.88
N PHE A 251 -0.33 -14.35 14.91
CA PHE A 251 1.12 -14.56 14.90
C PHE A 251 1.54 -16.03 15.04
N SER A 252 0.74 -16.86 15.72
CA SER A 252 1.00 -18.32 15.78
C SER A 252 0.91 -18.99 14.40
N ARG A 253 0.15 -18.42 13.45
CA ARG A 253 0.06 -18.91 12.06
C ARG A 253 1.31 -18.59 11.22
N HIS A 254 2.13 -17.67 11.70
CA HIS A 254 3.33 -17.15 11.04
C HIS A 254 4.56 -17.26 11.96
N ASP A 255 4.60 -18.30 12.80
CA ASP A 255 5.63 -18.48 13.83
C ASP A 255 7.04 -18.40 13.20
N PRO A 256 7.84 -17.38 13.57
CA PRO A 256 9.17 -17.18 12.99
C PRO A 256 10.09 -18.39 13.11
N LYS A 257 9.88 -19.26 14.11
CA LYS A 257 10.73 -20.43 14.38
C LYS A 257 10.91 -21.35 13.18
N PHE A 258 9.91 -21.44 12.31
CA PHE A 258 9.97 -22.32 11.15
C PHE A 258 10.55 -21.65 9.91
N ASN A 259 10.64 -20.32 9.88
CA ASN A 259 10.96 -19.55 8.67
C ASN A 259 12.25 -19.99 7.98
N HIS A 260 13.34 -20.10 8.76
CA HIS A 260 14.65 -20.52 8.26
C HIS A 260 14.66 -21.95 7.72
N LYS A 261 13.69 -22.78 8.12
CA LYS A 261 13.54 -24.16 7.67
C LYS A 261 12.65 -24.32 6.43
N LEU A 262 11.90 -23.30 6.04
CA LEU A 262 11.02 -23.37 4.88
C LEU A 262 11.80 -23.20 3.57
N ARG A 263 11.41 -23.94 2.52
CA ARG A 263 11.99 -23.86 1.18
C ARG A 263 10.93 -23.61 0.12
N ALA A 264 11.11 -22.51 -0.61
CA ALA A 264 10.29 -22.15 -1.76
C ALA A 264 11.06 -22.43 -3.05
N TYR A 265 10.34 -22.78 -4.11
CA TYR A 265 10.91 -23.09 -5.42
C TYR A 265 10.28 -22.24 -6.51
N THR A 266 11.04 -21.94 -7.57
CA THR A 266 10.54 -21.27 -8.77
C THR A 266 10.91 -22.05 -10.02
N PHE A 267 10.00 -22.17 -10.97
CA PHE A 267 10.27 -22.75 -12.29
C PHE A 267 9.62 -21.91 -13.41
N GLY A 268 10.35 -21.73 -14.52
CA GLY A 268 9.92 -20.88 -15.64
C GLY A 268 10.62 -19.52 -15.67
N ASN A 269 10.37 -18.73 -16.72
CA ASN A 269 11.02 -17.43 -16.94
C ASN A 269 10.30 -16.32 -16.15
N SER A 270 10.43 -16.40 -14.83
CA SER A 270 9.90 -15.40 -13.91
C SER A 270 10.65 -14.08 -14.04
N LYS A 271 9.90 -12.97 -14.01
CA LYS A 271 10.43 -11.61 -13.88
C LYS A 271 10.55 -11.16 -12.41
N LEU A 272 10.26 -12.06 -11.47
CA LEU A 272 10.30 -11.78 -10.04
C LEU A 272 11.74 -11.82 -9.52
N ASN A 273 12.06 -10.90 -8.60
CA ASN A 273 13.31 -10.94 -7.87
C ASN A 273 13.17 -11.87 -6.65
N ASN A 274 13.72 -13.08 -6.78
CA ASN A 274 13.62 -14.13 -5.77
C ASN A 274 14.30 -13.76 -4.46
N ASP A 275 15.48 -13.15 -4.51
CA ASP A 275 16.23 -12.74 -3.32
C ASP A 275 15.45 -11.69 -2.52
N LYS A 276 14.90 -10.70 -3.22
CA LYS A 276 14.07 -9.67 -2.59
C LYS A 276 12.81 -10.27 -1.98
N MET A 277 12.18 -11.23 -2.66
CA MET A 277 10.98 -11.90 -2.15
C MET A 277 11.30 -12.71 -0.89
N GLY A 278 12.38 -13.48 -0.91
CA GLY A 278 12.89 -14.23 0.24
C GLY A 278 13.27 -13.31 1.40
N ALA A 279 13.98 -12.21 1.13
CA ALA A 279 14.33 -11.20 2.12
C ALA A 279 13.07 -10.59 2.74
N ASN A 280 12.13 -10.06 1.94
CA ASN A 280 10.89 -9.45 2.45
C ASN A 280 10.09 -10.40 3.36
N LEU A 281 9.95 -11.68 2.96
CA LEU A 281 9.03 -12.62 3.60
C LEU A 281 9.70 -13.65 4.53
N GLY A 282 11.03 -13.64 4.63
CA GLY A 282 11.79 -14.48 5.55
C GLY A 282 11.86 -15.95 5.20
N PHE A 283 12.29 -16.29 3.99
CA PHE A 283 12.59 -17.67 3.58
C PHE A 283 13.58 -17.71 2.41
N TYR A 284 14.10 -18.89 2.10
CA TYR A 284 14.98 -19.10 0.95
C TYR A 284 14.18 -19.57 -0.28
N VAL A 285 14.52 -19.01 -1.45
CA VAL A 285 13.89 -19.33 -2.75
C VAL A 285 14.93 -19.95 -3.67
N LYS A 286 14.70 -21.19 -4.12
CA LYS A 286 15.57 -21.89 -5.08
C LYS A 286 14.98 -21.84 -6.49
N VAL A 287 15.82 -21.55 -7.47
CA VAL A 287 15.46 -21.62 -8.89
C VAL A 287 15.70 -23.03 -9.39
N ILE A 288 14.65 -23.66 -9.92
CA ILE A 288 14.74 -24.95 -10.59
C ILE A 288 15.26 -24.71 -12.02
N PRO A 289 16.32 -25.40 -12.45
CA PRO A 289 16.85 -25.26 -13.81
C PRO A 289 15.78 -25.52 -14.87
N ASN A 290 15.72 -24.67 -15.90
CA ASN A 290 14.75 -24.75 -16.99
C ASN A 290 15.35 -24.61 -18.40
N GLU A 291 16.70 -24.66 -18.50
CA GLU A 291 17.48 -24.56 -19.73
C GLU A 291 18.41 -25.77 -19.91
N GLY A 292 18.70 -26.14 -21.17
CA GLY A 292 19.78 -27.07 -21.53
C GLY A 292 19.55 -28.57 -21.28
N GLY A 293 18.35 -28.99 -20.83
CA GLY A 293 18.01 -30.40 -20.56
C GLY A 293 16.68 -30.87 -21.18
N CYS A 294 16.38 -32.17 -21.10
CA CYS A 294 15.09 -32.72 -21.49
C CYS A 294 14.06 -32.65 -20.35
N LYS A 295 12.79 -32.91 -20.67
CA LYS A 295 11.68 -32.92 -19.69
C LYS A 295 11.98 -33.78 -18.45
N ALA A 296 12.55 -34.97 -18.65
CA ALA A 296 12.87 -35.89 -17.57
C ALA A 296 13.99 -35.35 -16.67
N ASP A 297 14.94 -34.60 -17.23
CA ASP A 297 16.04 -34.00 -16.48
C ASP A 297 15.53 -32.91 -15.52
N TYR A 298 14.56 -32.09 -15.95
CA TYR A 298 13.98 -31.06 -15.09
C TYR A 298 13.19 -31.64 -13.92
N LEU A 299 12.36 -32.66 -14.17
CA LEU A 299 11.59 -33.34 -13.12
C LEU A 299 12.50 -34.05 -12.12
N LYS A 300 13.53 -34.74 -12.63
CA LYS A 300 14.52 -35.41 -11.78
C LYS A 300 15.30 -34.40 -10.96
N SER A 301 15.80 -33.32 -11.58
CA SER A 301 16.51 -32.25 -10.87
C SER A 301 15.66 -31.63 -9.77
N PHE A 302 14.38 -31.36 -10.03
CA PHE A 302 13.48 -30.84 -9.00
C PHE A 302 13.26 -31.84 -7.86
N SER A 303 13.03 -33.12 -8.17
CA SER A 303 12.92 -34.18 -7.15
C SER A 303 14.20 -34.29 -6.31
N ASP A 304 15.36 -34.33 -6.95
CA ASP A 304 16.66 -34.45 -6.28
C ASP A 304 16.93 -33.24 -5.35
N ILE A 305 16.53 -32.03 -5.77
CA ILE A 305 16.63 -30.81 -4.96
C ILE A 305 15.72 -30.88 -3.73
N MET A 306 14.47 -31.33 -3.88
CA MET A 306 13.53 -31.47 -2.75
C MET A 306 14.00 -32.56 -1.79
N ASP A 307 14.38 -33.74 -2.29
CA ASP A 307 14.89 -34.85 -1.48
C ASP A 307 16.13 -34.45 -0.69
N LYS A 308 17.00 -33.62 -1.30
CA LYS A 308 18.16 -33.05 -0.59
C LYS A 308 17.71 -32.11 0.52
N ASP A 309 16.82 -31.17 0.23
CA ASP A 309 16.31 -30.22 1.23
C ASP A 309 15.66 -30.93 2.42
N GLU A 310 14.87 -31.98 2.18
CA GLU A 310 14.25 -32.76 3.25
C GLU A 310 15.27 -33.54 4.08
N LYS A 311 16.28 -34.16 3.44
CA LYS A 311 17.38 -34.83 4.14
C LYS A 311 18.18 -33.86 5.01
N ASP A 312 18.33 -32.61 4.55
CA ASP A 312 19.00 -31.54 5.28
C ASP A 312 18.09 -30.92 6.39
N GLY A 313 16.87 -31.44 6.58
CA GLY A 313 15.95 -31.03 7.64
C GLY A 313 15.13 -29.79 7.32
N PHE A 314 15.03 -29.43 6.03
CA PHE A 314 14.19 -28.35 5.54
C PHE A 314 12.82 -28.86 5.09
N PHE A 315 11.87 -27.93 4.98
CA PHE A 315 10.48 -28.21 4.64
C PHE A 315 10.11 -27.51 3.32
N PRO A 316 10.11 -28.26 2.20
CA PRO A 316 9.44 -27.84 0.98
C PRO A 316 8.00 -27.41 1.27
N PHE A 317 7.58 -26.26 0.74
CA PHE A 317 6.20 -25.79 1.00
C PHE A 317 5.51 -25.08 -0.17
N VAL A 318 6.25 -24.53 -1.14
CA VAL A 318 5.64 -23.83 -2.28
C VAL A 318 6.48 -23.94 -3.55
N LEU A 319 5.81 -24.16 -4.68
CA LEU A 319 6.33 -23.94 -6.03
C LEU A 319 5.63 -22.74 -6.67
N ILE A 320 6.41 -21.84 -7.25
CA ILE A 320 5.95 -20.73 -8.09
C ILE A 320 6.28 -21.08 -9.55
N LEU A 321 5.24 -21.25 -10.34
CA LEU A 321 5.32 -21.72 -11.72
C LEU A 321 4.98 -20.59 -12.68
N THR A 322 5.95 -20.08 -13.43
CA THR A 322 5.70 -19.11 -14.49
C THR A 322 5.48 -19.85 -15.80
N ILE A 323 4.35 -19.58 -16.48
CA ILE A 323 4.01 -20.20 -17.76
C ILE A 323 4.48 -19.29 -18.90
N ASP A 324 5.27 -19.84 -19.81
CA ASP A 324 5.91 -19.10 -20.91
C ASP A 324 5.37 -19.45 -22.30
N LYS A 325 5.34 -18.43 -23.16
CA LYS A 325 4.80 -18.48 -24.53
C LYS A 325 5.46 -19.53 -25.42
N ASP A 326 6.79 -19.68 -25.37
CA ASP A 326 7.53 -20.64 -26.20
C ASP A 326 7.22 -22.11 -25.84
N LYS A 327 6.55 -22.34 -24.70
CA LYS A 327 6.16 -23.66 -24.19
C LYS A 327 4.64 -23.86 -24.14
N VAL A 328 3.82 -22.92 -24.66
CA VAL A 328 2.34 -23.01 -24.64
C VAL A 328 1.81 -24.19 -25.46
N ASN A 329 2.57 -24.68 -26.45
CA ASN A 329 2.15 -25.84 -27.26
C ASN A 329 2.45 -27.20 -26.59
N ASP A 330 3.19 -27.23 -25.47
CA ASP A 330 3.46 -28.45 -24.69
C ASP A 330 3.34 -28.19 -23.18
N PHE A 331 2.12 -28.35 -22.66
CA PHE A 331 1.84 -28.24 -21.23
C PHE A 331 2.29 -29.44 -20.39
N SER A 332 2.91 -30.45 -21.00
CA SER A 332 3.16 -31.73 -20.34
C SER A 332 4.19 -31.60 -19.20
N ILE A 333 5.20 -30.73 -19.33
CA ILE A 333 6.14 -30.43 -18.24
C ILE A 333 5.44 -29.78 -17.05
N TYR A 334 4.60 -28.77 -17.28
CA TYR A 334 3.88 -28.09 -16.20
C TYR A 334 2.92 -29.06 -15.50
N THR A 335 2.26 -29.93 -16.27
CA THR A 335 1.36 -30.96 -15.73
C THR A 335 2.11 -31.91 -14.79
N ASP A 336 3.30 -32.37 -15.18
CA ASP A 336 4.06 -33.30 -14.37
C ASP A 336 4.69 -32.63 -13.13
N MET A 337 5.12 -31.37 -13.24
CA MET A 337 5.56 -30.56 -12.09
C MET A 337 4.43 -30.38 -11.07
N ILE A 338 3.20 -30.11 -11.53
CA ILE A 338 2.02 -29.99 -10.67
C ILE A 338 1.69 -31.33 -10.00
N LYS A 339 1.72 -32.44 -10.74
CA LYS A 339 1.49 -33.78 -10.17
C LYS A 339 2.52 -34.11 -9.09
N LEU A 340 3.79 -33.83 -9.34
CA LEU A 340 4.87 -34.01 -8.35
C LEU A 340 4.61 -33.16 -7.11
N CYS A 341 4.35 -31.86 -7.26
CA CYS A 341 4.05 -30.97 -6.13
C CYS A 341 2.86 -31.44 -5.31
N LYS A 342 1.79 -31.90 -5.95
CA LYS A 342 0.61 -32.43 -5.25
C LYS A 342 0.93 -33.71 -4.47
N LYS A 343 1.76 -34.60 -5.02
CA LYS A 343 2.21 -35.82 -4.34
C LYS A 343 3.00 -35.48 -3.07
N GLU A 344 3.85 -34.46 -3.13
CA GLU A 344 4.68 -34.00 -2.01
C GLU A 344 3.98 -32.96 -1.11
N GLY A 345 2.72 -32.60 -1.39
CA GLY A 345 1.94 -31.68 -0.57
C GLY A 345 2.35 -30.20 -0.65
N LEU A 346 3.08 -29.79 -1.70
CA LEU A 346 3.45 -28.39 -1.91
C LEU A 346 2.26 -27.54 -2.35
N TRP A 347 2.23 -26.30 -1.89
CA TRP A 347 1.37 -25.26 -2.47
C TRP A 347 1.86 -24.89 -3.87
N ILE A 348 0.93 -24.70 -4.82
CA ILE A 348 1.27 -24.36 -6.20
C ILE A 348 0.69 -22.99 -6.54
N THR A 349 1.57 -22.03 -6.85
CA THR A 349 1.20 -20.72 -7.40
C THR A 349 1.59 -20.66 -8.87
N VAL A 350 0.65 -20.30 -9.76
CA VAL A 350 0.92 -20.13 -11.18
C VAL A 350 0.92 -18.64 -11.54
N ASP A 351 2.00 -18.15 -12.15
CA ASP A 351 2.07 -16.82 -12.76
C ASP A 351 1.80 -16.92 -14.28
N LEU A 352 0.66 -16.38 -14.70
CA LEU A 352 0.21 -16.34 -16.09
C LEU A 352 0.65 -15.07 -16.83
N SER A 353 1.39 -14.17 -16.19
CA SER A 353 1.67 -12.83 -16.72
C SER A 353 2.36 -12.81 -18.10
N ASN A 354 3.02 -13.89 -18.51
CA ASN A 354 3.64 -14.01 -19.83
C ASN A 354 2.68 -14.51 -20.93
N VAL A 355 1.47 -14.99 -20.59
CA VAL A 355 0.52 -15.64 -21.53
C VAL A 355 -0.93 -15.11 -21.46
N VAL A 356 -1.23 -14.13 -20.60
CA VAL A 356 -2.60 -13.60 -20.40
C VAL A 356 -3.29 -13.16 -21.70
N GLY A 357 -2.53 -12.51 -22.60
CA GLY A 357 -3.08 -12.02 -23.87
C GLY A 357 -3.48 -13.15 -24.82
N ASP A 358 -2.68 -14.21 -24.89
CA ASP A 358 -2.99 -15.39 -25.70
C ASP A 358 -4.22 -16.12 -25.15
N LEU A 359 -4.38 -16.15 -23.81
CA LEU A 359 -5.58 -16.71 -23.17
C LEU A 359 -6.86 -15.96 -23.48
N LEU A 360 -6.80 -14.64 -23.59
CA LEU A 360 -7.96 -13.85 -23.99
C LEU A 360 -8.39 -14.15 -25.43
N ILE A 361 -7.45 -14.50 -26.31
CA ILE A 361 -7.72 -14.77 -27.73
C ILE A 361 -8.18 -16.20 -27.97
N GLU A 362 -7.44 -17.17 -27.41
CA GLU A 362 -7.54 -18.58 -27.81
C GLU A 362 -8.36 -19.43 -26.83
N ASN A 363 -8.48 -18.97 -25.57
CA ASN A 363 -9.19 -19.67 -24.51
C ASN A 363 -8.77 -21.15 -24.39
N SER A 364 -7.52 -21.38 -23.99
CA SER A 364 -6.89 -22.71 -23.93
C SER A 364 -7.56 -23.63 -22.89
N LYS A 365 -8.32 -24.62 -23.37
CA LYS A 365 -8.92 -25.66 -22.52
C LYS A 365 -7.88 -26.46 -21.75
N GLU A 366 -6.71 -26.70 -22.34
CA GLU A 366 -5.62 -27.44 -21.71
C GLU A 366 -5.08 -26.68 -20.51
N LEU A 367 -4.84 -25.37 -20.65
CA LEU A 367 -4.43 -24.54 -19.52
C LEU A 367 -5.53 -24.42 -18.47
N THR A 368 -6.79 -24.22 -18.86
CA THR A 368 -7.91 -24.22 -17.91
C THR A 368 -7.95 -25.52 -17.10
N ASN A 369 -7.69 -26.66 -17.73
CA ASN A 369 -7.62 -27.95 -17.02
C ASN A 369 -6.41 -28.02 -16.07
N LEU A 370 -5.24 -27.56 -16.50
CA LEU A 370 -4.03 -27.47 -15.66
C LEU A 370 -4.29 -26.68 -14.38
N LEU A 371 -4.94 -25.51 -14.50
CA LEU A 371 -5.18 -24.60 -13.38
C LEU A 371 -6.16 -25.17 -12.32
N LYS A 372 -6.97 -26.19 -12.64
CA LYS A 372 -7.86 -26.81 -11.64
C LYS A 372 -7.09 -27.45 -10.50
N ASP A 373 -5.84 -27.83 -10.73
CA ASP A 373 -5.00 -28.57 -9.80
C ASP A 373 -4.03 -27.71 -8.99
N VAL A 374 -4.08 -26.38 -9.11
CA VAL A 374 -3.19 -25.45 -8.38
C VAL A 374 -3.93 -24.71 -7.27
N ASP A 375 -3.21 -24.05 -6.37
CA ASP A 375 -3.78 -23.36 -5.21
C ASP A 375 -3.98 -21.85 -5.44
N GLY A 376 -3.07 -21.22 -6.20
CA GLY A 376 -3.12 -19.78 -6.48
C GLY A 376 -2.75 -19.47 -7.93
N VAL A 377 -3.36 -18.44 -8.50
CA VAL A 377 -3.09 -17.97 -9.86
C VAL A 377 -2.93 -16.46 -9.87
N VAL A 378 -1.91 -15.95 -10.54
CA VAL A 378 -1.61 -14.53 -10.68
C VAL A 378 -1.53 -14.16 -12.15
N ALA A 379 -2.10 -13.01 -12.52
CA ALA A 379 -2.03 -12.50 -13.89
C ALA A 379 -1.87 -10.97 -13.91
N ASN A 380 -0.83 -10.48 -14.58
CA ASN A 380 -0.73 -9.07 -14.94
C ASN A 380 -1.69 -8.75 -16.09
N ILE A 381 -2.72 -7.95 -15.79
CA ILE A 381 -3.81 -7.66 -16.73
C ILE A 381 -3.74 -6.22 -17.27
N ARG A 382 -2.72 -5.45 -16.88
CA ARG A 382 -2.66 -4.01 -17.13
C ARG A 382 -2.78 -3.67 -18.61
N GLU A 383 -1.92 -4.27 -19.44
CA GLU A 383 -1.81 -3.97 -20.88
C GLU A 383 -3.03 -4.49 -21.64
N LEU A 384 -3.48 -5.70 -21.29
CA LEU A 384 -4.62 -6.35 -21.93
C LEU A 384 -5.93 -5.57 -21.75
N PHE A 385 -6.14 -5.03 -20.55
CA PHE A 385 -7.31 -4.22 -20.22
C PHE A 385 -7.01 -2.71 -20.26
N LEU A 386 -5.92 -2.28 -20.93
CA LEU A 386 -5.66 -0.88 -21.24
C LEU A 386 -5.76 0.08 -20.03
N THR A 387 -5.31 -0.39 -18.86
CA THR A 387 -5.36 0.39 -17.62
C THR A 387 -4.16 1.33 -17.50
N ASN A 388 -4.41 2.54 -17.00
CA ASN A 388 -3.42 3.60 -16.84
C ASN A 388 -2.49 3.40 -15.62
N GLU A 389 -2.88 2.55 -14.66
CA GLU A 389 -2.08 2.15 -13.50
C GLU A 389 -1.79 0.64 -13.48
N PHE A 390 -0.86 0.19 -12.62
CA PHE A 390 -0.62 -1.24 -12.47
C PHE A 390 -1.83 -1.97 -11.91
N CYS A 391 -2.18 -3.10 -12.55
CA CYS A 391 -3.35 -3.90 -12.24
C CYS A 391 -3.03 -5.37 -12.45
N VAL A 392 -3.05 -6.14 -11.37
CA VAL A 392 -2.75 -7.58 -11.33
C VAL A 392 -3.91 -8.27 -10.65
N ALA A 393 -4.43 -9.32 -11.26
CA ALA A 393 -5.44 -10.17 -10.64
C ALA A 393 -4.75 -11.34 -9.92
N CYS A 394 -5.19 -11.63 -8.70
CA CYS A 394 -4.76 -12.79 -7.92
C CYS A 394 -6.00 -13.59 -7.55
N TRP A 395 -5.99 -14.89 -7.84
CA TRP A 395 -7.03 -15.83 -7.45
C TRP A 395 -6.45 -16.89 -6.53
N LEU A 396 -7.21 -17.24 -5.49
CA LEU A 396 -6.92 -18.30 -4.53
C LEU A 396 -8.05 -19.31 -4.61
N LYS A 397 -7.72 -20.60 -4.69
CA LYS A 397 -8.69 -21.67 -4.88
C LYS A 397 -9.60 -21.89 -3.67
N ASN A 398 -9.11 -21.60 -2.46
CA ASN A 398 -9.82 -21.84 -1.21
C ASN A 398 -9.76 -20.60 -0.29
N PHE A 399 -10.87 -19.86 -0.21
CA PHE A 399 -10.98 -18.68 0.64
C PHE A 399 -10.93 -19.03 2.13
N ASN A 400 -11.61 -20.08 2.56
CA ASN A 400 -11.70 -20.44 3.98
C ASN A 400 -10.33 -20.77 4.58
N GLU A 401 -9.43 -21.32 3.77
CA GLU A 401 -8.07 -21.58 4.17
C GLU A 401 -7.20 -20.31 4.22
N THR A 402 -7.43 -19.38 3.30
CA THR A 402 -6.55 -18.22 3.04
C THR A 402 -6.98 -16.94 3.74
N ALA A 403 -8.27 -16.70 3.93
CA ALA A 403 -8.80 -15.52 4.61
C ALA A 403 -8.24 -15.33 6.04
N PRO A 404 -8.09 -16.38 6.87
CA PRO A 404 -7.54 -16.24 8.22
C PRO A 404 -6.05 -15.87 8.22
N THR A 405 -5.35 -15.99 7.10
CA THR A 405 -3.90 -15.76 6.99
C THR A 405 -3.52 -14.31 7.27
N LEU A 406 -4.29 -13.35 6.76
CA LEU A 406 -4.06 -11.91 6.91
C LEU A 406 -5.18 -11.20 7.67
N SER A 407 -6.12 -11.95 8.26
CA SER A 407 -7.22 -11.36 9.02
C SER A 407 -6.72 -10.78 10.33
N ILE A 408 -6.94 -9.48 10.53
CA ILE A 408 -6.72 -8.75 11.79
C ILE A 408 -7.94 -7.86 11.97
N THR A 409 -8.78 -8.18 12.96
CA THR A 409 -10.14 -7.61 13.09
C THR A 409 -10.37 -7.04 14.50
N PRO A 410 -9.78 -5.88 14.84
CA PRO A 410 -10.11 -5.16 16.07
C PRO A 410 -11.56 -4.64 15.99
N THR A 411 -12.13 -4.23 17.14
CA THR A 411 -13.55 -3.87 17.24
C THR A 411 -13.99 -2.79 16.27
N TYR A 412 -13.22 -1.70 16.14
CA TYR A 412 -13.52 -0.56 15.24
C TYR A 412 -13.55 -0.92 13.74
N LEU A 413 -13.30 -2.19 13.42
CA LEU A 413 -13.16 -2.76 12.09
C LEU A 413 -14.10 -3.95 11.86
N ARG A 414 -14.90 -4.32 12.87
CA ARG A 414 -15.96 -5.34 12.78
C ARG A 414 -17.22 -4.74 12.17
N HIS A 415 -18.03 -5.59 11.57
CA HIS A 415 -19.35 -5.22 11.08
C HIS A 415 -20.26 -6.45 11.04
N SER A 416 -21.57 -6.24 11.03
CA SER A 416 -22.58 -7.30 11.07
C SER A 416 -22.52 -8.28 9.89
N ASN A 417 -22.02 -7.83 8.74
CA ASN A 417 -21.88 -8.66 7.52
C ASN A 417 -20.61 -9.51 7.44
N GLN A 418 -19.85 -9.65 8.54
CA GLN A 418 -18.57 -10.35 8.51
C GLN A 418 -18.76 -11.85 8.24
N GLY A 419 -17.97 -12.40 7.31
CA GLY A 419 -18.09 -13.80 6.86
C GLY A 419 -19.10 -14.02 5.72
N MET A 420 -20.00 -13.07 5.45
CA MET A 420 -20.91 -13.14 4.29
C MET A 420 -20.23 -12.70 2.98
N ILE A 421 -19.26 -11.80 3.10
CA ILE A 421 -18.46 -11.27 1.99
C ILE A 421 -17.05 -10.97 2.51
N ALA A 422 -16.07 -11.04 1.62
CA ALA A 422 -14.68 -10.80 1.98
C ALA A 422 -14.39 -9.31 2.20
N ASP A 423 -13.60 -9.01 3.23
CA ASP A 423 -12.98 -7.71 3.40
C ASP A 423 -11.70 -7.62 2.56
N LEU A 424 -11.59 -6.59 1.72
CA LEU A 424 -10.42 -6.36 0.87
C LEU A 424 -9.10 -6.23 1.66
N ARG A 425 -9.16 -5.79 2.92
CA ARG A 425 -7.98 -5.70 3.81
C ARG A 425 -7.35 -7.06 4.11
N HIS A 426 -8.10 -8.16 4.02
CA HIS A 426 -7.59 -9.53 4.23
C HIS A 426 -6.91 -10.09 2.97
N LEU A 427 -6.98 -9.37 1.86
CA LEU A 427 -6.62 -9.82 0.51
C LEU A 427 -5.57 -8.91 -0.12
N GLY A 428 -4.61 -8.46 0.69
CA GLY A 428 -3.54 -7.58 0.25
C GLY A 428 -2.69 -7.06 1.41
N PHE A 429 -1.60 -6.37 1.08
CA PHE A 429 -0.66 -5.78 2.05
C PHE A 429 -1.25 -4.53 2.69
N GLY A 430 -1.65 -3.57 1.86
CA GLY A 430 -2.32 -2.34 2.29
C GLY A 430 -3.62 -2.63 3.04
N PHE A 431 -3.96 -1.76 3.99
CA PHE A 431 -5.22 -1.89 4.73
C PHE A 431 -6.41 -1.45 3.89
N SER A 432 -6.24 -0.38 3.10
CA SER A 432 -7.22 0.09 2.13
C SER A 432 -6.69 -0.05 0.71
N LYS A 433 -7.63 -0.16 -0.24
CA LYS A 433 -7.35 -0.20 -1.68
C LYS A 433 -8.03 0.96 -2.41
N ARG A 434 -7.40 1.40 -3.50
CA ARG A 434 -8.00 2.32 -4.47
C ARG A 434 -9.06 1.56 -5.30
N PRO A 435 -10.20 2.16 -5.70
CA PRO A 435 -11.32 1.45 -6.34
C PRO A 435 -11.09 0.96 -7.78
N ARG A 436 -10.10 0.09 -8.03
CA ARG A 436 -9.74 -0.39 -9.37
C ARG A 436 -10.86 -1.15 -10.09
N GLY A 437 -11.77 -1.80 -9.35
CA GLY A 437 -12.94 -2.46 -9.92
C GLY A 437 -13.82 -1.50 -10.74
N ILE A 438 -13.97 -0.24 -10.31
CA ILE A 438 -14.75 0.77 -11.06
C ILE A 438 -14.11 1.03 -12.42
N ARG A 439 -12.78 1.15 -12.46
CA ARG A 439 -12.03 1.36 -13.70
C ARG A 439 -12.17 0.19 -14.67
N LEU A 440 -11.94 -1.04 -14.19
CA LEU A 440 -12.08 -2.23 -15.04
C LEU A 440 -13.50 -2.37 -15.57
N TRP A 441 -14.51 -2.10 -14.74
CA TRP A 441 -15.90 -2.12 -15.18
C TRP A 441 -16.16 -1.14 -16.32
N MET A 442 -15.70 0.12 -16.19
CA MET A 442 -15.85 1.11 -17.26
C MET A 442 -15.17 0.68 -18.55
N ILE A 443 -13.94 0.17 -18.48
CA ILE A 443 -13.19 -0.29 -19.66
C ILE A 443 -13.91 -1.46 -20.34
N ILE A 444 -14.26 -2.50 -19.58
CA ILE A 444 -14.89 -3.70 -20.12
C ILE A 444 -16.29 -3.38 -20.69
N ARG A 445 -17.06 -2.50 -20.04
CA ARG A 445 -18.34 -2.02 -20.56
C ARG A 445 -18.19 -1.22 -21.85
N THR A 446 -17.12 -0.43 -21.98
CA THR A 446 -16.90 0.42 -23.15
C THR A 446 -16.40 -0.36 -24.36
N PHE A 447 -15.49 -1.31 -24.17
CA PHE A 447 -14.86 -2.02 -25.28
C PHE A 447 -15.40 -3.43 -25.51
N GLY A 448 -15.97 -4.06 -24.47
CA GLY A 448 -16.32 -5.48 -24.50
C GLY A 448 -15.09 -6.39 -24.52
N ILE A 449 -15.27 -7.65 -24.16
CA ILE A 449 -14.20 -8.64 -24.19
C ILE A 449 -13.69 -8.89 -25.62
N ASP A 450 -14.61 -9.01 -26.60
CA ASP A 450 -14.25 -9.27 -27.98
C ASP A 450 -13.48 -8.08 -28.58
N GLY A 451 -13.84 -6.84 -28.22
CA GLY A 451 -13.13 -5.64 -28.66
C GLY A 451 -11.70 -5.55 -28.11
N LEU A 452 -11.51 -5.86 -26.83
CA LEU A 452 -10.19 -5.92 -26.19
C LEU A 452 -9.31 -7.04 -26.79
N ALA A 453 -9.88 -8.23 -27.00
CA ALA A 453 -9.17 -9.36 -27.61
C ALA A 453 -8.72 -9.05 -29.04
N ASN A 454 -9.63 -8.50 -29.85
CA ASN A 454 -9.35 -8.08 -31.22
C ASN A 454 -8.28 -6.99 -31.29
N TYR A 455 -8.36 -6.00 -30.39
CA TYR A 455 -7.33 -4.96 -30.29
C TYR A 455 -5.97 -5.56 -29.96
N TYR A 456 -5.87 -6.39 -28.93
CA TYR A 456 -4.61 -7.01 -28.55
C TYR A 456 -4.03 -7.88 -29.68
N LYS A 457 -4.88 -8.61 -30.41
CA LYS A 457 -4.48 -9.48 -31.51
C LYS A 457 -3.93 -8.71 -32.71
N TYR A 458 -4.59 -7.63 -33.12
CA TYR A 458 -4.33 -6.98 -34.41
C TYR A 458 -3.73 -5.56 -34.30
N LYS A 459 -3.46 -5.03 -33.10
CA LYS A 459 -2.93 -3.66 -32.90
C LYS A 459 -1.62 -3.36 -33.63
N ASN A 460 -0.82 -4.38 -33.93
CA ASN A 460 0.45 -4.24 -34.63
C ASN A 460 0.31 -4.48 -36.15
N ASP A 461 -0.87 -4.89 -36.61
CA ASP A 461 -1.14 -5.15 -38.02
C ASP A 461 -1.35 -3.83 -38.76
N LYS A 462 -0.67 -3.66 -39.90
CA LYS A 462 -0.83 -2.45 -40.71
C LYS A 462 -2.23 -2.32 -41.32
N ASN A 463 -2.86 -3.46 -41.64
CA ASN A 463 -4.18 -3.58 -42.24
C ASN A 463 -4.96 -4.67 -41.49
N PRO A 464 -5.50 -4.37 -40.29
CA PRO A 464 -6.23 -5.36 -39.51
C PRO A 464 -7.49 -5.81 -40.27
N PRO A 465 -7.92 -7.08 -40.14
CA PRO A 465 -9.08 -7.62 -40.86
C PRO A 465 -10.43 -7.04 -40.38
N ILE A 466 -10.42 -6.26 -39.30
CA ILE A 466 -11.58 -5.69 -38.64
C ILE A 466 -11.27 -4.28 -38.13
N SER A 467 -12.32 -3.49 -37.90
CA SER A 467 -12.17 -2.20 -37.21
C SER A 467 -11.81 -2.45 -35.75
N LEU A 468 -10.70 -1.86 -35.30
CA LEU A 468 -10.25 -1.96 -33.92
C LEU A 468 -10.83 -0.81 -33.10
N ILE A 469 -11.05 -1.06 -31.81
CA ILE A 469 -11.31 0.02 -30.86
C ILE A 469 -10.18 1.05 -30.94
N ASN A 470 -10.51 2.32 -30.71
CA ASN A 470 -9.54 3.37 -30.49
C ASN A 470 -9.45 3.66 -28.99
N PRO A 471 -8.41 3.18 -28.27
CA PRO A 471 -8.26 3.45 -26.85
C PRO A 471 -8.10 4.94 -26.54
N PHE A 472 -7.64 5.76 -27.48
CA PHE A 472 -7.40 7.19 -27.32
C PHE A 472 -8.33 8.03 -28.20
N ASP A 473 -9.59 7.62 -28.31
CA ASP A 473 -10.63 8.40 -28.99
C ASP A 473 -10.88 9.73 -28.26
N SER A 474 -10.41 10.83 -28.85
CA SER A 474 -10.44 12.17 -28.26
C SER A 474 -11.85 12.72 -28.10
N ASP A 475 -12.71 12.45 -29.06
CA ASP A 475 -14.08 12.96 -29.08
C ASP A 475 -14.90 12.26 -28.00
N LYS A 476 -14.78 10.93 -27.90
CA LYS A 476 -15.42 10.14 -26.83
C LYS A 476 -14.85 10.45 -25.45
N PHE A 477 -13.55 10.76 -25.36
CA PHE A 477 -12.97 11.23 -24.11
C PHE A 477 -13.61 12.53 -23.66
N TYR A 478 -13.74 13.53 -24.54
CA TYR A 478 -14.32 14.83 -24.22
C TYR A 478 -15.79 14.72 -23.82
N GLU A 479 -16.57 13.95 -24.57
CA GLU A 479 -17.98 13.65 -24.28
C GLU A 479 -18.13 13.03 -22.88
N ALA A 480 -17.43 11.92 -22.63
CA ALA A 480 -17.55 11.20 -21.36
C ALA A 480 -16.95 11.97 -20.17
N ALA A 481 -15.88 12.75 -20.37
CA ALA A 481 -15.33 13.63 -19.34
C ALA A 481 -16.37 14.68 -18.91
N THR A 482 -17.02 15.31 -19.89
CA THR A 482 -18.02 16.35 -19.65
C THR A 482 -19.18 15.78 -18.84
N GLU A 483 -19.71 14.63 -19.24
CA GLU A 483 -20.78 13.96 -18.49
C GLU A 483 -20.34 13.52 -17.09
N ALA A 484 -19.13 12.99 -16.94
CA ALA A 484 -18.58 12.60 -15.64
C ALA A 484 -18.48 13.80 -14.69
N PHE A 485 -18.00 14.96 -15.15
CA PHE A 485 -17.94 16.17 -14.35
C PHE A 485 -19.33 16.72 -14.00
N ASN A 486 -20.27 16.70 -14.95
CA ASN A 486 -21.66 17.10 -14.69
C ASN A 486 -22.29 16.22 -13.61
N PHE A 487 -22.09 14.91 -13.70
CA PHE A 487 -22.55 13.95 -12.71
C PHE A 487 -21.93 14.20 -11.34
N ILE A 488 -20.61 14.32 -11.21
CA ILE A 488 -19.95 14.57 -9.92
C ILE A 488 -20.40 15.91 -9.32
N GLY A 489 -20.53 16.95 -10.14
CA GLY A 489 -21.03 18.24 -9.70
C GLY A 489 -22.46 18.18 -9.15
N LYS A 490 -23.32 17.35 -9.75
CA LYS A 490 -24.67 17.07 -9.23
C LYS A 490 -24.60 16.28 -7.92
N TYR A 491 -23.87 15.16 -7.92
CA TYR A 491 -23.72 14.26 -6.77
C TYR A 491 -23.26 15.00 -5.51
N TRP A 492 -22.22 15.84 -5.59
CA TRP A 492 -21.76 16.60 -4.43
C TRP A 492 -22.78 17.62 -3.90
N LYS A 493 -23.61 18.20 -4.78
CA LYS A 493 -24.65 19.17 -4.38
C LYS A 493 -25.83 18.49 -3.68
N THR A 494 -26.19 17.28 -4.10
CA THR A 494 -27.37 16.57 -3.58
C THR A 494 -27.03 15.47 -2.58
N LEU A 495 -25.74 15.25 -2.27
CA LEU A 495 -25.26 14.16 -1.42
C LEU A 495 -26.01 14.00 -0.10
N ASN A 496 -26.23 15.10 0.61
CA ASN A 496 -26.87 15.11 1.93
C ASN A 496 -28.41 15.07 1.87
N ILE A 497 -28.99 15.11 0.66
CA ILE A 497 -30.43 15.11 0.42
C ILE A 497 -30.86 13.74 -0.13
N ASP A 498 -30.12 13.23 -1.12
CA ASP A 498 -30.51 12.05 -1.88
C ASP A 498 -30.02 10.73 -1.24
N TYR A 499 -29.09 10.80 -0.29
CA TYR A 499 -28.43 9.62 0.29
C TYR A 499 -28.40 9.66 1.82
N LEU A 500 -28.40 8.47 2.43
CA LEU A 500 -28.07 8.27 3.84
C LEU A 500 -26.55 8.15 4.02
N PRO A 501 -26.00 8.43 5.23
CA PRO A 501 -24.56 8.33 5.48
C PRO A 501 -24.02 6.90 5.28
N SER A 502 -24.85 5.88 5.55
CA SER A 502 -24.52 4.48 5.30
C SER A 502 -25.71 3.70 4.74
N THR A 503 -25.41 2.74 3.85
CA THR A 503 -26.40 1.81 3.32
C THR A 503 -26.75 0.72 4.34
N ASN A 504 -27.95 0.14 4.19
CA ASN A 504 -28.39 -1.09 4.84
C ASN A 504 -28.65 -2.22 3.82
N SER A 505 -28.27 -2.02 2.56
CA SER A 505 -28.40 -3.06 1.53
C SER A 505 -27.60 -4.31 1.97
N PRO A 506 -28.13 -5.52 1.80
CA PRO A 506 -27.37 -6.73 2.13
C PRO A 506 -26.14 -6.87 1.22
N PRO A 507 -25.09 -7.60 1.66
CA PRO A 507 -23.97 -7.96 0.81
C PRO A 507 -24.43 -8.57 -0.52
N LEU A 508 -23.67 -8.31 -1.59
CA LEU A 508 -23.91 -8.75 -2.97
C LEU A 508 -25.05 -8.00 -3.70
N THR A 509 -25.64 -6.98 -3.09
CA THR A 509 -26.69 -6.16 -3.75
C THR A 509 -26.17 -5.51 -5.02
N ILE A 510 -24.97 -4.90 -5.01
CA ILE A 510 -24.40 -4.24 -6.18
C ILE A 510 -24.03 -5.28 -7.23
N SER A 511 -23.43 -6.40 -6.82
CA SER A 511 -23.14 -7.53 -7.73
C SER A 511 -24.41 -8.10 -8.38
N SER A 512 -25.57 -8.04 -7.70
CA SER A 512 -26.85 -8.52 -8.24
C SER A 512 -27.50 -7.56 -9.25
N ILE A 513 -27.26 -6.25 -9.11
CA ILE A 513 -27.71 -5.23 -10.07
C ILE A 513 -26.92 -5.33 -11.38
N LEU A 514 -25.64 -5.71 -11.28
CA LEU A 514 -24.74 -5.85 -12.42
C LEU A 514 -24.79 -7.26 -13.02
N SER A 515 -24.34 -7.40 -14.27
CA SER A 515 -24.24 -8.70 -14.93
C SER A 515 -23.18 -9.59 -14.27
N LYS A 516 -23.50 -10.87 -14.05
CA LYS A 516 -22.56 -11.89 -13.58
C LYS A 516 -21.44 -12.23 -14.57
N LYS A 517 -21.65 -11.92 -15.86
CA LYS A 517 -20.69 -12.15 -16.95
C LYS A 517 -20.27 -10.84 -17.62
N PRO A 518 -19.03 -10.74 -18.10
CA PRO A 518 -18.61 -9.56 -18.84
C PRO A 518 -19.35 -9.46 -20.17
N PRO A 519 -19.66 -8.23 -20.63
CA PRO A 519 -20.22 -8.02 -21.97
C PRO A 519 -19.21 -8.42 -23.05
N ARG A 520 -19.69 -9.13 -24.07
CA ARG A 520 -18.86 -9.46 -25.25
C ARG A 520 -18.56 -8.23 -26.08
N TYR A 521 -19.57 -7.37 -26.29
CA TYR A 521 -19.48 -6.15 -27.09
C TYR A 521 -19.55 -4.90 -26.21
N GLY A 522 -18.77 -3.90 -26.60
CA GLY A 522 -18.71 -2.61 -25.92
C GLY A 522 -19.92 -1.71 -26.19
N THR A 523 -20.10 -0.73 -25.32
CA THR A 523 -21.12 0.34 -25.39
C THR A 523 -20.45 1.71 -25.16
N SER A 524 -21.18 2.83 -25.20
CA SER A 524 -20.58 4.12 -24.86
C SER A 524 -20.29 4.22 -23.35
N LEU A 525 -19.21 4.91 -22.97
CA LEU A 525 -18.92 5.17 -21.56
C LEU A 525 -20.02 6.02 -20.90
N THR A 526 -20.62 6.92 -21.66
CA THR A 526 -21.77 7.75 -21.25
C THR A 526 -22.94 6.92 -20.73
N SER A 527 -23.22 5.78 -21.36
CA SER A 527 -24.27 4.84 -20.90
C SER A 527 -23.98 4.17 -19.55
N ALA A 528 -22.72 4.16 -19.09
CA ALA A 528 -22.33 3.58 -17.81
C ALA A 528 -22.60 4.53 -16.63
N ILE A 529 -22.65 5.85 -16.87
CA ILE A 529 -22.76 6.85 -15.80
C ILE A 529 -24.09 6.74 -15.03
N PRO A 530 -25.28 6.64 -15.68
CA PRO A 530 -26.54 6.48 -14.96
C PRO A 530 -26.62 5.16 -14.16
N ILE A 531 -25.98 4.10 -14.67
CA ILE A 531 -25.92 2.83 -13.95
C ILE A 531 -25.07 3.02 -12.69
N TYR A 532 -23.90 3.64 -12.80
CA TYR A 532 -23.07 3.95 -11.66
C TYR A 532 -23.79 4.81 -10.60
N GLU A 533 -24.51 5.86 -11.03
CA GLU A 533 -25.37 6.68 -10.16
C GLU A 533 -26.37 5.82 -9.38
N SER A 534 -27.03 4.87 -10.06
CA SER A 534 -28.01 3.97 -9.43
C SER A 534 -27.41 3.04 -8.36
N LEU A 535 -26.10 2.77 -8.42
CA LEU A 535 -25.41 1.94 -7.43
C LEU A 535 -25.11 2.72 -6.14
N LEU A 536 -25.03 4.05 -6.19
CA LEU A 536 -24.57 4.86 -5.06
C LEU A 536 -25.47 4.76 -3.82
N LYS A 537 -26.78 4.49 -3.98
CA LYS A 537 -27.68 4.25 -2.84
C LYS A 537 -27.32 3.00 -2.02
N ASN A 538 -26.53 2.09 -2.60
CA ASN A 538 -26.14 0.82 -2.00
C ASN A 538 -24.71 0.88 -1.43
N THR A 539 -24.15 2.06 -1.18
CA THR A 539 -22.83 2.20 -0.57
C THR A 539 -22.83 3.25 0.53
N THR A 540 -21.83 3.15 1.40
CA THR A 540 -21.48 4.15 2.42
C THR A 540 -20.99 5.43 1.77
N GLN A 541 -21.51 6.56 2.25
CA GLN A 541 -21.27 7.89 1.69
C GLN A 541 -20.27 8.64 2.57
N TRP A 542 -18.98 8.45 2.30
CA TRP A 542 -17.92 9.07 3.11
C TRP A 542 -18.07 10.59 3.19
N LEU A 543 -18.38 11.25 2.07
CA LEU A 543 -18.51 12.71 2.04
C LEU A 543 -19.79 13.27 2.68
N HIS A 544 -20.70 12.41 3.13
CA HIS A 544 -21.95 12.84 3.78
C HIS A 544 -21.65 13.52 5.13
N LEU A 545 -22.35 14.60 5.45
CA LEU A 545 -22.11 15.40 6.67
C LEU A 545 -22.29 14.57 7.95
N ASN A 546 -23.31 13.71 7.96
CA ASN A 546 -23.60 12.81 9.08
C ASN A 546 -22.79 11.49 9.08
N PHE A 547 -21.82 11.34 8.17
CA PHE A 547 -20.84 10.25 8.25
C PHE A 547 -19.70 10.69 9.16
N LEU A 548 -19.69 10.19 10.40
CA LEU A 548 -18.76 10.59 11.47
C LEU A 548 -17.92 9.41 11.98
N ALA A 549 -17.75 8.40 11.12
CA ALA A 549 -17.08 7.14 11.41
C ALA A 549 -15.57 7.17 11.08
N TYR A 550 -14.82 6.22 11.66
CA TYR A 550 -13.40 5.96 11.40
C TYR A 550 -12.50 7.17 11.66
N PHE A 551 -11.70 7.53 10.65
CA PHE A 551 -10.99 8.79 10.53
C PHE A 551 -11.28 9.35 9.14
N PRO A 552 -11.09 10.65 8.93
CA PRO A 552 -11.57 11.30 7.75
C PRO A 552 -10.96 10.75 6.46
N CYS A 553 -11.73 10.79 5.39
CA CYS A 553 -11.28 10.66 4.01
C CYS A 553 -12.12 11.60 3.17
N HIS A 554 -11.52 12.73 2.78
CA HIS A 554 -12.21 13.82 2.07
C HIS A 554 -11.68 13.97 0.64
N THR A 555 -12.36 14.73 -0.22
CA THR A 555 -11.89 15.04 -1.58
C THR A 555 -12.39 16.41 -2.02
N ASN A 556 -11.77 16.98 -3.05
CA ASN A 556 -12.16 18.24 -3.64
C ASN A 556 -11.86 18.25 -5.14
N TYR A 557 -12.33 19.27 -5.86
CA TYR A 557 -12.14 19.36 -7.31
C TYR A 557 -10.65 19.35 -7.72
N SER A 558 -9.76 19.96 -6.91
CA SER A 558 -8.33 20.02 -7.21
C SER A 558 -7.66 18.65 -7.05
N CYS A 559 -8.10 17.87 -6.06
CA CYS A 559 -7.73 16.47 -5.92
C CYS A 559 -8.18 15.64 -7.13
N VAL A 560 -9.43 15.80 -7.58
CA VAL A 560 -9.97 15.11 -8.77
C VAL A 560 -9.14 15.44 -10.02
N LEU A 561 -8.85 16.72 -10.26
CA LEU A 561 -8.04 17.15 -11.41
C LEU A 561 -6.59 16.66 -11.31
N GLY A 562 -6.00 16.75 -10.12
CA GLY A 562 -4.64 16.26 -9.86
C GLY A 562 -4.53 14.76 -10.05
N ASP A 563 -5.54 14.00 -9.64
CA ASP A 563 -5.58 12.56 -9.89
C ASP A 563 -5.95 12.20 -11.34
N LEU A 564 -6.76 12.98 -12.03
CA LEU A 564 -6.95 12.80 -13.46
C LEU A 564 -5.62 13.00 -14.20
N PHE A 565 -4.92 14.10 -13.90
CA PHE A 565 -3.62 14.42 -14.48
C PHE A 565 -2.59 13.32 -14.16
N ALA A 566 -2.55 12.88 -12.91
CA ALA A 566 -1.58 11.88 -12.51
C ALA A 566 -1.87 10.50 -13.10
N GLY A 567 -3.14 10.16 -13.32
CA GLY A 567 -3.54 8.98 -14.05
C GLY A 567 -3.06 8.98 -15.51
N THR A 568 -3.03 10.15 -16.15
CA THR A 568 -2.69 10.27 -17.57
C THR A 568 -1.20 10.42 -17.82
N PHE A 569 -0.49 11.21 -17.00
CA PHE A 569 0.85 11.68 -17.31
C PHE A 569 1.92 11.30 -16.27
N ALA A 570 1.53 10.88 -15.05
CA ALA A 570 2.42 10.86 -13.89
C ALA A 570 3.28 9.62 -13.68
N TYR A 571 4.04 9.26 -14.70
CA TYR A 571 4.98 8.14 -14.65
C TYR A 571 6.25 8.53 -13.90
N ARG A 572 6.64 7.72 -12.91
CA ARG A 572 7.80 7.98 -12.05
C ARG A 572 9.14 7.95 -12.80
N SER A 573 9.19 7.32 -13.97
CA SER A 573 10.34 7.39 -14.88
C SER A 573 10.52 8.77 -15.56
N ASN A 574 9.56 9.68 -15.42
CA ASN A 574 9.67 11.03 -15.94
C ASN A 574 10.42 11.93 -14.95
N MET A 575 11.63 12.36 -15.34
CA MET A 575 12.52 13.17 -14.50
C MET A 575 11.94 14.52 -14.09
N GLU A 576 11.10 15.16 -14.91
CA GLU A 576 10.47 16.44 -14.54
C GLU A 576 9.41 16.26 -13.46
N LEU A 577 8.66 15.16 -13.52
CA LEU A 577 7.68 14.83 -12.50
C LEU A 577 8.34 14.45 -11.17
N LYS A 578 9.55 13.86 -11.22
CA LYS A 578 10.36 13.62 -10.02
C LYS A 578 10.76 14.95 -9.34
N LYS A 579 10.94 16.05 -10.09
CA LYS A 579 11.19 17.38 -9.49
C LYS A 579 9.96 17.90 -8.74
N ILE A 580 8.76 17.71 -9.28
CA ILE A 580 7.50 18.06 -8.59
C ILE A 580 7.38 17.25 -7.30
N GLU A 581 7.71 15.95 -7.33
CA GLU A 581 7.75 15.13 -6.13
C GLU A 581 8.67 15.75 -5.08
N GLY A 582 9.89 16.12 -5.47
CA GLY A 582 10.86 16.77 -4.59
C GLY A 582 10.37 18.10 -4.00
N GLU A 583 9.83 19.00 -4.82
CA GLU A 583 9.27 20.28 -4.36
C GLU A 583 8.16 20.07 -3.34
N VAL A 584 7.24 19.14 -3.60
CA VAL A 584 6.13 18.84 -2.69
C VAL A 584 6.65 18.30 -1.36
N ILE A 585 7.62 17.38 -1.38
CA ILE A 585 8.19 16.82 -0.15
C ILE A 585 8.85 17.90 0.69
N GLU A 586 9.70 18.74 0.10
CA GLU A 586 10.37 19.81 0.83
C GLU A 586 9.38 20.84 1.36
N THR A 587 8.37 21.19 0.56
CA THR A 587 7.33 22.15 0.91
C THR A 587 6.47 21.63 2.07
N VAL A 588 5.97 20.40 1.97
CA VAL A 588 5.17 19.75 3.01
C VAL A 588 5.97 19.53 4.28
N GLY A 589 7.18 18.97 4.18
CA GLY A 589 8.04 18.70 5.34
C GLY A 589 8.43 19.97 6.09
N ARG A 590 8.72 21.06 5.36
CA ARG A 590 8.99 22.38 5.93
C ARG A 590 7.75 22.98 6.60
N GLN A 591 6.58 22.93 5.94
CA GLN A 591 5.34 23.46 6.52
C GLN A 591 4.97 22.74 7.83
N MET A 592 5.10 21.40 7.83
CA MET A 592 4.89 20.56 9.02
C MET A 592 5.90 20.83 10.13
N ASN A 593 6.98 21.57 9.88
CA ASN A 593 8.09 21.76 10.81
C ASN A 593 8.77 20.43 11.22
N LEU A 594 8.83 19.47 10.30
CA LEU A 594 9.59 18.24 10.53
C LEU A 594 11.09 18.55 10.52
N PRO A 595 11.91 17.82 11.31
CA PRO A 595 13.37 17.95 11.26
C PRO A 595 13.90 17.82 9.82
N PRO A 596 14.82 18.69 9.34
CA PRO A 596 15.29 18.70 7.95
C PRO A 596 15.82 17.36 7.43
N LYS A 597 16.33 16.50 8.33
CA LYS A 597 16.78 15.14 8.00
C LYS A 597 15.71 14.29 7.32
N PHE A 598 14.43 14.64 7.48
CA PHE A 598 13.30 13.90 6.95
C PHE A 598 12.77 14.42 5.63
N TRP A 599 13.20 15.54 5.07
CA TRP A 599 12.57 16.03 3.83
C TRP A 599 13.53 16.72 2.89
N LYS A 600 14.66 17.23 3.40
CA LYS A 600 15.68 17.84 2.57
C LYS A 600 16.31 16.76 1.69
N ILE A 601 16.29 16.98 0.37
CA ILE A 601 16.79 16.01 -0.60
C ILE A 601 18.31 16.00 -0.59
N GLU A 602 18.90 14.80 -0.60
CA GLU A 602 20.35 14.60 -0.59
C GLU A 602 20.91 14.43 -2.01
N LYS A 603 22.23 14.50 -2.17
CA LYS A 603 22.89 14.30 -3.47
C LYS A 603 22.69 12.88 -4.01
N GLU A 604 22.78 11.89 -3.13
CA GLU A 604 22.47 10.48 -3.39
C GLU A 604 21.26 10.12 -2.53
N ASP A 605 20.08 10.09 -3.16
CA ASP A 605 18.81 9.95 -2.46
C ASP A 605 17.91 8.93 -3.17
N TYR A 606 17.82 7.74 -2.56
CA TYR A 606 16.95 6.65 -2.98
C TYR A 606 15.61 6.64 -2.24
N ARG A 607 15.34 7.65 -1.41
CA ARG A 607 14.12 7.67 -0.61
C ARG A 607 12.86 7.69 -1.47
N GLU A 608 11.90 6.97 -0.95
CA GLU A 608 10.58 6.78 -1.53
C GLU A 608 9.56 7.35 -0.55
N TRP A 609 8.85 8.40 -0.98
CA TRP A 609 8.09 9.21 -0.04
C TRP A 609 6.60 8.90 -0.03
N PHE A 610 6.04 8.38 -1.13
CA PHE A 610 4.59 8.27 -1.30
C PHE A 610 4.12 6.82 -1.43
N TYR A 611 3.29 6.39 -0.48
CA TYR A 611 2.64 5.07 -0.43
C TYR A 611 1.13 5.21 -0.56
N GLY A 612 0.45 4.07 -0.78
CA GLY A 612 -1.01 4.06 -0.78
C GLY A 612 -1.56 4.20 0.64
N THR A 613 -0.92 3.55 1.60
CA THR A 613 -1.40 3.50 2.99
C THR A 613 -0.26 3.62 4.00
N ALA A 614 -0.59 4.08 5.21
CA ALA A 614 0.36 4.09 6.32
C ALA A 614 0.91 2.69 6.63
N SER A 615 0.09 1.65 6.48
CA SER A 615 0.45 0.25 6.70
C SER A 615 1.62 -0.21 5.83
N GLU A 616 1.68 0.24 4.58
CA GLU A 616 2.81 -0.04 3.70
C GLU A 616 4.09 0.64 4.18
N GLY A 617 3.97 1.90 4.63
CA GLY A 617 5.08 2.65 5.22
C GLY A 617 5.61 2.01 6.50
N THR A 618 4.72 1.57 7.40
CA THR A 618 5.10 0.85 8.62
C THR A 618 5.75 -0.49 8.29
N PHE A 619 5.17 -1.29 7.38
CA PHE A 619 5.77 -2.55 6.93
C PHE A 619 7.18 -2.34 6.38
N LYS A 620 7.37 -1.35 5.49
CA LYS A 620 8.69 -0.97 4.98
C LYS A 620 9.64 -0.59 6.11
N SER A 621 9.19 0.21 7.06
CA SER A 621 9.99 0.60 8.21
C SER A 621 10.50 -0.59 9.00
N VAL A 622 9.62 -1.56 9.30
CA VAL A 622 9.99 -2.78 10.05
C VAL A 622 11.02 -3.60 9.29
N LEU A 623 10.85 -3.78 7.97
CA LEU A 623 11.83 -4.47 7.14
C LEU A 623 13.20 -3.78 7.17
N MET A 624 13.24 -2.45 7.07
CA MET A 624 14.49 -1.70 7.14
C MET A 624 15.18 -1.85 8.49
N GLY A 625 14.43 -1.74 9.60
CA GLY A 625 14.97 -1.97 10.93
C GLY A 625 15.52 -3.38 11.11
N ARG A 626 14.83 -4.38 10.54
CA ARG A 626 15.26 -5.80 10.57
C ARG A 626 16.52 -6.02 9.74
N GLU A 627 16.58 -5.49 8.52
CA GLU A 627 17.73 -5.63 7.63
C GLU A 627 18.99 -5.01 8.23
N ILE A 628 18.88 -3.87 8.92
CA ILE A 628 20.01 -3.27 9.64
C ILE A 628 20.57 -4.22 10.71
N VAL A 629 19.71 -4.97 11.42
CA VAL A 629 20.18 -5.97 12.40
C VAL A 629 20.89 -7.13 11.70
N ILE A 630 20.39 -7.57 10.54
CA ILE A 630 21.02 -8.61 9.73
C ILE A 630 22.39 -8.14 9.21
N GLU A 631 22.50 -6.90 8.71
CA GLU A 631 23.77 -6.31 8.29
C GLU A 631 24.78 -6.25 9.44
N LYS A 632 24.34 -5.83 10.65
CA LYS A 632 25.16 -5.85 11.86
C LYS A 632 25.62 -7.27 12.21
N PHE A 633 24.74 -8.26 12.12
CA PHE A 633 25.09 -9.65 12.39
C PHE A 633 26.16 -10.17 11.42
N ARG A 634 25.97 -9.96 10.10
CA ARG A 634 26.94 -10.36 9.06
C ARG A 634 28.30 -9.71 9.28
N ARG A 635 28.32 -8.41 9.63
CA ARG A 635 29.53 -7.68 10.01
C ARG A 635 30.24 -8.32 11.19
N LEU A 636 29.51 -8.59 12.28
CA LEU A 636 30.07 -9.18 13.48
C LEU A 636 30.64 -10.57 13.21
N HIS A 637 29.94 -11.39 12.42
CA HIS A 637 30.43 -12.69 12.00
C HIS A 637 31.77 -12.55 11.29
N LEU A 638 31.88 -11.66 10.29
CA LEU A 638 33.13 -11.44 9.55
C LEU A 638 34.28 -11.00 10.47
N LEU A 639 34.04 -10.04 11.36
CA LEU A 639 35.05 -9.55 12.30
C LEU A 639 35.53 -10.64 13.25
N VAL A 640 34.62 -11.46 13.77
CA VAL A 640 34.98 -12.57 14.66
C VAL A 640 35.72 -13.67 13.89
N SER A 641 35.25 -14.05 12.70
CA SER A 641 35.90 -15.06 11.86
C SER A 641 37.33 -14.68 11.45
N ASN A 642 37.59 -13.38 11.25
CA ASN A 642 38.91 -12.87 10.89
C ASN A 642 39.80 -12.56 12.10
N GLY A 643 39.30 -12.67 13.34
CA GLY A 643 40.03 -12.24 14.54
C GLY A 643 40.22 -10.72 14.64
N GLU A 644 39.41 -9.94 13.93
CA GLU A 644 39.48 -8.47 13.83
C GLU A 644 38.60 -7.76 14.88
N LEU A 645 37.87 -8.51 15.72
CA LEU A 645 37.07 -7.92 16.80
C LEU A 645 37.98 -7.54 17.99
N GLU A 646 38.62 -6.37 17.90
CA GLU A 646 39.57 -5.89 18.91
C GLU A 646 38.94 -5.59 20.28
N ASN A 647 37.72 -5.02 20.31
CA ASN A 647 37.12 -4.54 21.54
C ASN A 647 35.57 -4.62 21.53
N VAL A 648 35.04 -5.59 22.28
CA VAL A 648 33.59 -5.82 22.47
C VAL A 648 32.88 -4.62 23.12
N TYR A 649 33.58 -3.80 23.90
CA TYR A 649 32.99 -2.61 24.54
C TYR A 649 32.62 -1.50 23.54
N LYS A 650 33.21 -1.51 22.33
CA LYS A 650 32.85 -0.58 21.24
C LYS A 650 31.57 -0.99 20.50
N LEU A 651 31.07 -2.21 20.72
CA LEU A 651 29.83 -2.68 20.11
C LEU A 651 28.63 -1.95 20.71
N ASP A 652 27.64 -1.68 19.86
CA ASP A 652 26.37 -1.19 20.36
C ASP A 652 25.57 -2.27 21.10
N ASN A 653 24.45 -1.87 21.72
CA ASN A 653 23.69 -2.80 22.55
C ASN A 653 23.09 -3.96 21.74
N ILE A 654 22.62 -3.73 20.51
CA ILE A 654 22.11 -4.81 19.65
C ILE A 654 23.24 -5.78 19.32
N GLU A 655 24.40 -5.25 18.93
CA GLU A 655 25.56 -6.04 18.53
C GLU A 655 26.08 -6.95 19.65
N LYS A 656 26.10 -6.46 20.89
CA LYS A 656 26.45 -7.29 22.06
C LYS A 656 25.55 -8.51 22.21
N TYR A 657 24.24 -8.36 21.98
CA TYR A 657 23.30 -9.50 22.07
C TYR A 657 23.32 -10.40 20.83
N LEU A 658 23.83 -9.92 19.69
CA LEU A 658 24.01 -10.74 18.49
C LEU A 658 25.19 -11.73 18.60
N LEU A 659 26.24 -11.39 19.36
CA LEU A 659 27.46 -12.20 19.48
C LEU A 659 27.17 -13.67 19.84
N GLN A 660 26.23 -13.91 20.75
CA GLN A 660 25.90 -15.25 21.21
C GLN A 660 25.28 -16.14 20.11
N TYR A 661 24.81 -15.55 19.01
CA TYR A 661 24.15 -16.27 17.92
C TYR A 661 25.02 -16.46 16.67
N LEU A 662 26.26 -15.94 16.67
CA LEU A 662 27.15 -16.03 15.51
C LEU A 662 27.39 -17.47 15.06
N HIS A 663 27.56 -18.38 16.02
CA HIS A 663 27.82 -19.81 15.78
C HIS A 663 26.62 -20.58 15.21
N LEU A 664 25.42 -19.99 15.21
CA LEU A 664 24.22 -20.62 14.67
C LEU A 664 24.01 -20.33 13.18
N TRP A 665 24.81 -19.45 12.57
CA TRP A 665 24.59 -19.06 11.19
C TRP A 665 25.05 -20.14 10.22
N ASP A 666 24.08 -20.79 9.59
CA ASP A 666 24.29 -21.61 8.41
C ASP A 666 24.37 -20.71 7.16
N MET A 667 25.58 -20.34 6.76
CA MET A 667 25.80 -19.45 5.63
C MET A 667 25.40 -20.09 4.29
N GLU A 668 25.50 -21.42 4.18
CA GLU A 668 25.21 -22.15 2.94
C GLU A 668 23.71 -22.21 2.70
N HIS A 669 22.92 -22.52 3.74
CA HIS A 669 21.49 -22.78 3.61
C HIS A 669 20.59 -21.65 4.12
N ASP A 670 21.12 -20.67 4.86
CA ASP A 670 20.39 -19.47 5.31
C ASP A 670 21.21 -18.17 5.09
N PRO A 671 21.48 -17.80 3.82
CA PRO A 671 22.26 -16.61 3.50
C PRO A 671 21.56 -15.31 3.92
N PHE A 672 20.24 -15.34 4.15
CA PHE A 672 19.44 -14.20 4.60
C PHE A 672 19.36 -14.07 6.13
N CYS A 673 20.02 -14.96 6.87
CA CYS A 673 19.98 -15.01 8.33
C CYS A 673 18.54 -15.08 8.89
N CYS A 674 17.63 -15.77 8.19
CA CYS A 674 16.25 -15.95 8.61
C CYS A 674 16.14 -16.57 10.01
N PHE A 675 17.12 -17.36 10.45
CA PHE A 675 17.15 -17.97 11.77
C PHE A 675 17.14 -16.90 12.89
N LEU A 676 17.69 -15.69 12.63
CA LEU A 676 17.68 -14.60 13.59
C LEU A 676 16.28 -14.14 13.96
N TYR A 677 15.29 -14.35 13.07
CA TYR A 677 13.93 -13.84 13.25
C TYR A 677 13.27 -14.47 14.49
N ASN A 678 13.79 -15.61 14.94
CA ASN A 678 13.41 -16.30 16.17
C ASN A 678 13.70 -15.46 17.42
N TYR A 679 14.74 -14.64 17.38
CA TYR A 679 15.26 -13.87 18.51
C TYR A 679 14.85 -12.40 18.45
N LEU A 680 14.50 -11.87 17.28
CA LEU A 680 14.11 -10.47 17.13
C LEU A 680 12.77 -10.18 17.82
N ILE A 681 12.72 -9.06 18.55
CA ILE A 681 11.47 -8.54 19.14
C ILE A 681 11.34 -7.03 18.92
N ALA A 682 10.15 -6.62 18.50
CA ALA A 682 9.74 -5.23 18.32
C ALA A 682 8.70 -4.82 19.36
N TYR A 683 8.58 -3.51 19.59
CA TYR A 683 7.74 -2.93 20.63
C TYR A 683 6.76 -1.92 20.07
N THR A 684 5.54 -1.91 20.59
CA THR A 684 4.52 -0.90 20.29
C THR A 684 3.50 -0.78 21.42
N SER A 685 2.64 0.24 21.37
CA SER A 685 1.56 0.48 22.32
C SER A 685 0.38 -0.47 22.10
N SER A 686 -0.39 -0.80 23.15
CA SER A 686 -1.64 -1.56 23.03
C SER A 686 -2.69 -0.83 22.18
N HIS A 687 -2.59 0.50 22.10
CA HIS A 687 -3.45 1.37 21.29
C HIS A 687 -2.94 1.56 19.85
N ALA A 688 -1.86 0.88 19.46
CA ALA A 688 -1.37 0.94 18.10
C ALA A 688 -2.43 0.45 17.10
N HIS A 689 -2.47 1.08 15.93
CA HIS A 689 -3.40 0.67 14.90
C HIS A 689 -3.05 -0.75 14.42
N SER A 690 -4.05 -1.57 14.11
CA SER A 690 -3.86 -2.95 13.62
C SER A 690 -2.99 -3.07 12.35
N SER A 691 -2.75 -1.98 11.63
CA SER A 691 -1.74 -1.97 10.55
C SER A 691 -0.32 -2.16 11.05
N VAL A 692 0.00 -1.69 12.26
CA VAL A 692 1.31 -1.87 12.89
C VAL A 692 1.52 -3.36 13.14
N GLU A 693 0.52 -4.02 13.73
CA GLU A 693 0.50 -5.48 13.92
C GLU A 693 0.65 -6.23 12.60
N LYS A 694 -0.11 -5.82 11.57
CA LYS A 694 0.00 -6.39 10.23
C LYS A 694 1.41 -6.21 9.64
N GLY A 695 2.03 -5.05 9.84
CA GLY A 695 3.39 -4.77 9.40
C GLY A 695 4.41 -5.72 10.04
N TYR A 696 4.31 -5.95 11.34
CA TYR A 696 5.16 -6.92 12.05
C TYR A 696 4.89 -8.37 11.62
N LEU A 697 3.62 -8.74 11.42
CA LEU A 697 3.23 -10.05 10.92
C LEU A 697 3.86 -10.35 9.56
N LEU A 698 3.68 -9.43 8.61
CA LEU A 698 4.23 -9.53 7.25
C LEU A 698 5.76 -9.53 7.23
N ALA A 699 6.38 -8.82 8.17
CA ALA A 699 7.84 -8.81 8.35
C ALA A 699 8.35 -10.01 9.17
N ASN A 700 7.48 -10.89 9.67
CA ASN A 700 7.82 -12.04 10.52
C ASN A 700 8.60 -11.66 11.79
N VAL A 701 8.16 -10.59 12.43
CA VAL A 701 8.79 -10.05 13.63
C VAL A 701 7.87 -10.24 14.82
N ARG A 702 8.38 -10.83 15.91
CA ARG A 702 7.64 -10.89 17.19
C ARG A 702 7.41 -9.47 17.70
N VAL A 703 6.22 -9.18 18.22
CA VAL A 703 5.89 -7.88 18.79
C VAL A 703 5.45 -8.00 20.25
N ARG A 704 5.80 -7.04 21.09
CA ARG A 704 5.23 -6.83 22.43
C ARG A 704 4.39 -5.56 22.43
N LYS A 705 3.14 -5.68 22.88
CA LYS A 705 2.20 -4.56 23.04
C LYS A 705 2.25 -4.08 24.48
N PHE A 706 2.71 -2.85 24.69
CA PHE A 706 2.82 -2.23 26.01
C PHE A 706 1.46 -1.73 26.52
N PRO A 707 1.22 -1.79 27.83
CA PRO A 707 0.02 -1.23 28.43
C PRO A 707 0.00 0.30 28.26
N THR A 708 -1.18 0.82 28.00
CA THR A 708 -1.47 2.26 27.99
C THR A 708 -2.21 2.63 29.27
N ILE A 709 -2.06 3.89 29.69
CA ILE A 709 -2.76 4.45 30.83
C ILE A 709 -3.38 5.78 30.44
N TYR A 710 -4.49 6.12 31.08
CA TYR A 710 -5.04 7.46 31.02
C TYR A 710 -4.12 8.42 31.79
N ASP A 711 -3.67 9.49 31.16
CA ASP A 711 -2.89 10.55 31.79
C ASP A 711 -3.79 11.78 32.02
N PRO A 712 -4.20 12.05 33.27
CA PRO A 712 -5.08 13.17 33.60
C PRO A 712 -4.53 14.55 33.22
N ARG A 713 -3.19 14.68 33.09
CA ARG A 713 -2.56 15.97 32.74
C ARG A 713 -2.88 16.38 31.31
N VAL A 714 -3.05 15.40 30.42
CA VAL A 714 -3.35 15.60 29.00
C VAL A 714 -4.79 15.21 28.65
N GLY A 715 -5.47 14.48 29.55
CA GLY A 715 -6.84 14.03 29.41
C GLY A 715 -7.02 12.92 28.38
N ASN A 716 -5.98 12.14 28.09
CA ASN A 716 -6.00 11.08 27.07
C ASN A 716 -5.00 9.96 27.43
N PHE A 717 -4.95 8.91 26.61
CA PHE A 717 -4.13 7.73 26.85
C PHE A 717 -2.72 7.85 26.25
N THR A 718 -1.73 7.33 26.99
CA THR A 718 -0.32 7.24 26.59
C THR A 718 0.29 5.95 27.14
N LEU A 719 1.53 5.62 26.75
CA LEU A 719 2.27 4.48 27.29
C LEU A 719 2.43 4.57 28.83
N LYS A 720 2.35 3.43 29.50
CA LYS A 720 2.68 3.34 30.93
C LYS A 720 4.17 3.62 31.14
N LYS A 721 4.49 4.59 32.01
CA LYS A 721 5.88 4.96 32.32
C LYS A 721 6.70 3.77 32.82
N GLY A 722 7.93 3.62 32.32
CA GLY A 722 8.88 2.56 32.71
C GLY A 722 8.61 1.18 32.08
N CYS A 723 7.58 1.04 31.24
CA CYS A 723 7.25 -0.25 30.63
C CYS A 723 8.32 -0.73 29.64
N ILE A 724 8.95 0.19 28.90
CA ILE A 724 9.96 -0.11 27.89
C ILE A 724 11.22 -0.64 28.55
N GLU A 725 11.73 0.03 29.58
CA GLU A 725 12.94 -0.35 30.31
C GLU A 725 12.79 -1.73 30.96
N LYS A 726 11.67 -1.96 31.65
CA LYS A 726 11.37 -3.28 32.23
C LYS A 726 11.25 -4.37 31.15
N ALA A 727 10.66 -4.06 30.01
CA ALA A 727 10.55 -5.02 28.91
C ALA A 727 11.91 -5.36 28.30
N LEU A 728 12.80 -4.37 28.14
CA LEU A 728 14.18 -4.59 27.70
C LEU A 728 14.88 -5.60 28.60
N GLU A 729 14.82 -5.42 29.92
CA GLU A 729 15.41 -6.34 30.91
C GLU A 729 14.88 -7.77 30.76
N ILE A 730 13.55 -7.92 30.71
CA ILE A 730 12.89 -9.23 30.62
C ILE A 730 13.21 -9.92 29.29
N ASP A 731 13.09 -9.22 28.17
CA ASP A 731 13.26 -9.80 26.85
C ASP A 731 14.72 -10.19 26.59
N ARG A 732 15.68 -9.39 27.06
CA ARG A 732 17.11 -9.75 27.03
C ARG A 732 17.41 -11.00 27.84
N LYS A 733 16.84 -11.10 29.06
CA LYS A 733 16.99 -12.29 29.91
C LYS A 733 16.42 -13.54 29.25
N ASN A 734 15.42 -13.38 28.39
CA ASN A 734 14.83 -14.46 27.60
C ASN A 734 15.58 -14.75 26.28
N GLY A 735 16.73 -14.12 26.04
CA GLY A 735 17.50 -14.31 24.80
C GLY A 735 16.83 -13.68 23.58
N LEU A 736 16.02 -12.64 23.77
CA LEU A 736 15.48 -11.85 22.67
C LEU A 736 16.35 -10.62 22.42
N ILE A 737 16.27 -10.10 21.20
CA ILE A 737 17.02 -8.93 20.73
C ILE A 737 16.00 -7.82 20.43
N PRO A 738 15.80 -6.89 21.37
CA PRO A 738 15.01 -5.69 21.13
C PRO A 738 15.68 -4.82 20.08
N PHE A 739 14.99 -4.55 18.97
CA PHE A 739 15.60 -3.81 17.85
C PHE A 739 14.71 -2.72 17.26
N PHE A 740 13.41 -2.69 17.59
CA PHE A 740 12.45 -1.80 16.94
C PHE A 740 11.39 -1.29 17.91
N LEU A 741 11.08 0.01 17.84
CA LEU A 741 10.04 0.67 18.63
C LEU A 741 9.13 1.49 17.71
N THR A 742 7.83 1.17 17.68
CA THR A 742 6.79 2.01 17.06
C THR A 742 6.06 2.80 18.13
N LEU A 743 6.04 4.13 18.00
CA LEU A 743 5.28 5.04 18.83
C LEU A 743 4.09 5.61 18.04
N CYS A 744 2.90 5.57 18.63
CA CYS A 744 1.69 6.08 18.00
C CYS A 744 1.45 7.54 18.38
N VAL A 745 1.45 8.43 17.38
CA VAL A 745 1.17 9.85 17.54
C VAL A 745 -0.22 10.13 16.94
N GLY A 746 -1.26 9.97 17.77
CA GLY A 746 -2.66 10.01 17.35
C GLY A 746 -3.23 8.62 17.10
N SER A 747 -3.39 7.84 18.18
CA SER A 747 -3.94 6.48 18.16
C SER A 747 -5.34 6.42 17.54
N THR A 748 -5.72 5.27 17.00
CA THR A 748 -7.02 5.16 16.31
C THR A 748 -8.20 5.29 17.27
N SER A 749 -8.09 4.70 18.45
CA SER A 749 -9.20 4.66 19.40
C SER A 749 -9.57 6.04 19.96
N THR A 750 -8.60 6.79 20.51
CA THR A 750 -8.84 8.07 21.21
C THR A 750 -8.00 9.24 20.70
N CYS A 751 -7.22 9.07 19.62
CA CYS A 751 -6.20 10.06 19.22
C CYS A 751 -5.16 10.30 20.33
N GLY A 752 -4.92 9.30 21.18
CA GLY A 752 -3.88 9.32 22.22
C GLY A 752 -2.47 9.36 21.63
N ILE A 753 -1.49 9.76 22.45
CA ILE A 753 -0.13 10.04 21.96
C ILE A 753 0.90 9.33 22.84
N ASP A 754 1.75 8.53 22.23
CA ASP A 754 2.99 8.03 22.81
C ASP A 754 4.08 9.09 22.57
N TYR A 755 4.34 9.92 23.59
CA TYR A 755 5.20 11.11 23.50
C TYR A 755 6.65 10.78 23.08
N PRO A 756 7.07 11.11 21.84
CA PRO A 756 8.40 10.74 21.35
C PRO A 756 9.54 11.34 22.17
N GLU A 757 9.36 12.52 22.75
CA GLU A 757 10.34 13.15 23.64
C GLU A 757 10.66 12.32 24.88
N GLU A 758 9.73 11.50 25.35
CA GLU A 758 9.93 10.60 26.47
C GLU A 758 10.45 9.23 25.99
N TYR A 759 9.78 8.64 24.99
CA TYR A 759 9.96 7.22 24.67
C TYR A 759 10.97 6.95 23.54
N ALA A 760 11.11 7.84 22.56
CA ALA A 760 12.01 7.63 21.42
C ALA A 760 13.47 7.61 21.87
N LEU A 761 13.83 8.41 22.87
CA LEU A 761 15.18 8.49 23.42
C LEU A 761 15.62 7.16 24.05
N ILE A 762 14.69 6.42 24.68
CA ILE A 762 14.97 5.09 25.25
C ILE A 762 15.39 4.14 24.12
N GLY A 763 14.58 4.05 23.05
CA GLY A 763 14.92 3.24 21.89
C GLY A 763 16.26 3.64 21.26
N LYS A 764 16.55 4.94 21.18
CA LYS A 764 17.82 5.44 20.64
C LYS A 764 19.03 5.11 21.50
N LYS A 765 18.94 5.21 22.82
CA LYS A 765 20.00 4.75 23.75
C LYS A 765 20.31 3.27 23.53
N GLU A 766 19.32 2.50 23.12
CA GLU A 766 19.44 1.07 22.83
C GLU A 766 19.79 0.74 21.37
N ASN A 767 20.08 1.75 20.54
CA ASN A 767 20.34 1.61 19.10
C ASN A 767 19.21 0.92 18.31
N MET A 768 17.99 0.94 18.86
CA MET A 768 16.80 0.45 18.17
C MET A 768 16.38 1.42 17.05
N TRP A 769 15.72 0.84 16.05
CA TRP A 769 14.95 1.62 15.09
C TRP A 769 13.72 2.23 15.77
N VAL A 770 13.47 3.52 15.58
CA VAL A 770 12.31 4.24 16.09
C VAL A 770 11.43 4.70 14.93
N HIS A 771 10.21 4.19 14.88
CA HIS A 771 9.19 4.56 13.91
C HIS A 771 8.05 5.34 14.59
N LEU A 772 7.63 6.46 14.00
CA LEU A 772 6.45 7.20 14.45
C LEU A 772 5.28 6.94 13.49
N ASP A 773 4.22 6.32 14.00
CA ASP A 773 2.93 6.24 13.30
C ASP A 773 2.10 7.48 13.63
N ALA A 774 2.13 8.47 12.75
CA ALA A 774 1.36 9.70 12.82
C ALA A 774 0.28 9.76 11.73
N ALA A 775 -0.29 8.61 11.35
CA ALA A 775 -1.17 8.51 10.19
C ALA A 775 -2.32 9.53 10.18
N TYR A 776 -3.01 9.73 11.30
CA TYR A 776 -4.10 10.72 11.39
C TYR A 776 -3.60 12.11 11.81
N LEU A 777 -3.02 12.20 13.01
CA LEU A 777 -2.66 13.48 13.64
C LEU A 777 -1.57 14.22 12.85
N GLY A 778 -0.68 13.50 12.17
CA GLY A 778 0.39 14.10 11.37
C GLY A 778 -0.12 15.02 10.25
N GLY A 779 -1.34 14.80 9.76
CA GLY A 779 -1.97 15.69 8.77
C GLY A 779 -2.21 17.10 9.31
N PHE A 780 -2.39 17.27 10.62
CA PHE A 780 -2.66 18.56 11.27
C PHE A 780 -1.39 19.36 11.59
N PHE A 781 -0.19 18.82 11.36
CA PHE A 781 1.06 19.52 11.68
C PHE A 781 1.38 20.71 10.77
N PHE A 782 0.53 20.97 9.76
CA PHE A 782 0.52 22.27 9.07
C PHE A 782 0.18 23.42 10.02
N LEU A 783 -0.66 23.17 11.03
CA LEU A 783 -1.11 24.15 12.01
C LEU A 783 0.01 24.49 13.02
N PRO A 784 0.39 25.77 13.16
CA PRO A 784 1.36 26.20 14.18
C PRO A 784 1.00 25.74 15.60
N GLU A 785 -0.29 25.79 15.95
CA GLU A 785 -0.81 25.41 17.27
C GLU A 785 -0.77 23.89 17.56
N MET A 786 -0.42 23.05 16.57
CA MET A 786 -0.27 21.60 16.74
C MET A 786 1.19 21.16 16.81
N LYS A 787 2.15 22.08 16.59
CA LYS A 787 3.59 21.76 16.48
C LYS A 787 4.23 21.33 17.81
N HIS A 788 3.58 21.57 18.95
CA HIS A 788 4.10 21.11 20.25
C HIS A 788 4.14 19.57 20.36
N TYR A 789 3.37 18.85 19.55
CA TYR A 789 3.41 17.38 19.47
C TYR A 789 4.62 16.83 18.69
N LEU A 790 5.43 17.68 18.08
CA LEU A 790 6.62 17.27 17.31
C LEU A 790 7.88 17.07 18.17
N LYS A 791 7.80 17.32 19.48
CA LYS A 791 8.94 17.15 20.38
C LYS A 791 9.40 15.68 20.33
N GLY A 792 10.71 15.49 20.20
CA GLY A 792 11.32 14.16 20.10
C GLY A 792 11.25 13.51 18.72
N PHE A 793 10.64 14.14 17.71
CA PHE A 793 10.67 13.63 16.33
C PHE A 793 12.10 13.55 15.77
N GLU A 794 13.01 14.37 16.27
CA GLU A 794 14.44 14.32 15.96
C GLU A 794 15.11 12.99 16.35
N TYR A 795 14.51 12.20 17.23
CA TYR A 795 14.97 10.86 17.61
C TYR A 795 14.44 9.76 16.71
N ALA A 796 13.45 10.01 15.85
CA ALA A 796 12.89 8.98 14.97
C ALA A 796 13.79 8.67 13.78
N ASP A 797 13.72 7.45 13.27
CA ASP A 797 14.33 7.03 12.00
C ASP A 797 13.36 7.18 10.83
N SER A 798 12.08 6.93 11.10
CA SER A 798 11.01 7.05 10.11
C SER A 798 9.71 7.55 10.72
N ILE A 799 8.90 8.20 9.88
CA ILE A 799 7.58 8.74 10.25
C ILE A 799 6.61 8.39 9.13
N VAL A 800 5.37 8.03 9.46
CA VAL A 800 4.30 7.89 8.47
C VAL A 800 3.13 8.84 8.76
N VAL A 801 2.63 9.51 7.71
CA VAL A 801 1.53 10.48 7.79
C VAL A 801 0.56 10.25 6.63
N ASN A 802 -0.74 10.14 6.90
CA ASN A 802 -1.75 10.11 5.83
C ASN A 802 -2.31 11.52 5.62
N LEU A 803 -1.82 12.20 4.58
CA LEU A 803 -2.45 13.44 4.12
C LEU A 803 -3.90 13.23 3.67
N HIS A 804 -4.23 12.01 3.25
CA HIS A 804 -5.60 11.62 2.93
C HIS A 804 -6.54 11.42 4.13
N LYS A 805 -6.02 11.62 5.35
CA LYS A 805 -6.81 11.69 6.58
C LYS A 805 -6.89 13.13 7.07
N GLY A 806 -6.02 13.51 8.00
CA GLY A 806 -6.01 14.84 8.60
C GLY A 806 -5.48 15.96 7.69
N GLY A 807 -4.97 15.64 6.50
CA GLY A 807 -4.34 16.62 5.59
C GLY A 807 -5.27 17.21 4.52
N CYS A 808 -6.58 16.93 4.58
CA CYS A 808 -7.59 17.43 3.62
C CYS A 808 -7.29 17.12 2.13
N ILE A 809 -6.56 16.03 1.86
CA ILE A 809 -6.26 15.52 0.51
C ILE A 809 -7.06 14.22 0.29
N ASN A 810 -7.31 13.81 -0.96
CA ASN A 810 -8.03 12.56 -1.23
C ASN A 810 -7.16 11.31 -1.09
N ASN A 811 -7.80 10.19 -0.77
CA ASN A 811 -7.19 8.87 -0.81
C ASN A 811 -6.79 8.49 -2.25
N ASP A 812 -5.59 7.98 -2.50
CA ASP A 812 -4.53 7.56 -1.57
C ASP A 812 -3.34 8.53 -1.54
N SER A 813 -2.88 8.92 -0.35
CA SER A 813 -1.80 9.90 -0.15
C SER A 813 -1.12 9.70 1.21
N SER A 814 -0.35 8.62 1.35
CA SER A 814 0.44 8.35 2.56
C SER A 814 1.88 8.78 2.33
N MET A 815 2.42 9.60 3.22
CA MET A 815 3.82 10.01 3.21
C MET A 815 4.63 9.20 4.21
N PHE A 816 5.70 8.56 3.73
CA PHE A 816 6.71 7.88 4.55
C PHE A 816 7.97 8.73 4.54
N PHE A 817 8.26 9.36 5.67
CA PHE A 817 9.47 10.15 5.83
C PHE A 817 10.58 9.30 6.43
N LEU A 818 11.72 9.24 5.76
CA LEU A 818 12.89 8.48 6.20
C LEU A 818 14.07 9.41 6.47
N SER A 819 14.75 9.17 7.59
CA SER A 819 15.95 9.92 7.99
C SER A 819 17.02 9.86 6.89
N LYS A 820 17.66 11.01 6.60
CA LYS A 820 18.71 11.16 5.59
C LYS A 820 19.88 10.18 5.75
N GLN A 821 20.10 9.67 6.95
CA GLN A 821 21.15 8.68 7.23
C GLN A 821 20.99 7.39 6.41
N TYR A 822 19.77 7.08 5.97
CA TYR A 822 19.46 5.92 5.13
C TYR A 822 19.19 6.28 3.67
N ALA A 823 19.30 7.56 3.28
CA ALA A 823 18.92 8.00 1.94
C ALA A 823 19.80 7.40 0.85
N GLY A 824 21.09 7.15 1.13
CA GLY A 824 22.04 6.60 0.17
C GLY A 824 21.98 5.08 -0.03
N SER A 825 21.20 4.34 0.78
CA SER A 825 21.12 2.87 0.67
C SER A 825 20.01 2.45 -0.30
N MET A 826 20.39 2.07 -1.52
CA MET A 826 19.44 1.52 -2.50
C MET A 826 18.79 0.23 -2.00
N LEU A 827 19.53 -0.63 -1.30
CA LEU A 827 19.05 -1.89 -0.73
C LEU A 827 17.88 -1.63 0.22
N LEU A 828 18.10 -0.84 1.28
CA LEU A 828 17.09 -0.56 2.29
C LEU A 828 15.87 0.15 1.70
N ASN A 829 16.09 1.08 0.77
CA ASN A 829 15.00 1.80 0.12
C ASN A 829 14.24 0.95 -0.91
N SER A 830 14.75 -0.22 -1.30
CA SER A 830 14.03 -1.15 -2.17
C SER A 830 13.08 -2.08 -1.41
N LEU A 831 13.22 -2.23 -0.08
CA LEU A 831 12.43 -3.17 0.71
C LEU A 831 10.93 -2.81 0.76
N GLY A 832 10.09 -3.82 0.97
CA GLY A 832 8.63 -3.65 1.08
C GLY A 832 7.93 -3.41 -0.26
N THR A 833 6.79 -2.69 -0.20
CA THR A 833 6.06 -2.28 -1.41
C THR A 833 6.72 -1.06 -2.06
N PHE A 834 6.40 -0.79 -3.32
CA PHE A 834 6.93 0.36 -4.05
C PHE A 834 5.86 1.45 -4.24
N PRO A 835 6.24 2.75 -4.22
CA PRO A 835 5.47 3.83 -4.82
C PRO A 835 5.25 3.58 -6.30
N ARG A 836 4.02 3.79 -6.78
CA ARG A 836 3.60 3.36 -8.11
C ARG A 836 3.31 4.52 -9.04
N ARG A 837 2.60 5.51 -8.50
CA ARG A 837 2.16 6.72 -9.19
C ARG A 837 2.69 7.92 -8.44
N ASN A 838 3.03 8.98 -9.16
CA ASN A 838 3.50 10.19 -8.52
C ASN A 838 2.32 10.94 -7.87
N ARG A 839 2.01 10.56 -6.63
CA ARG A 839 0.94 11.17 -5.80
C ARG A 839 1.24 12.61 -5.42
N ALA A 840 2.49 13.06 -5.56
CA ALA A 840 2.84 14.45 -5.30
C ALA A 840 2.10 15.41 -6.22
N ILE A 841 1.74 14.99 -7.44
CA ILE A 841 1.04 15.87 -8.38
C ILE A 841 -0.28 16.36 -7.81
N LYS A 842 -1.14 15.49 -7.25
CA LYS A 842 -2.41 15.96 -6.69
C LYS A 842 -2.20 16.91 -5.50
N ILE A 843 -1.16 16.67 -4.70
CA ILE A 843 -0.80 17.55 -3.59
C ILE A 843 -0.36 18.90 -4.15
N TRP A 844 0.48 18.91 -5.17
CA TRP A 844 0.91 20.11 -5.86
C TRP A 844 -0.28 20.90 -6.45
N PHE A 845 -1.25 20.22 -7.08
CA PHE A 845 -2.49 20.85 -7.56
C PHE A 845 -3.26 21.53 -6.42
N VAL A 846 -3.43 20.85 -5.30
CA VAL A 846 -4.08 21.39 -4.09
C VAL A 846 -3.30 22.61 -3.57
N LEU A 847 -2.00 22.50 -3.40
CA LEU A 847 -1.15 23.58 -2.88
C LEU A 847 -1.14 24.81 -3.81
N LYS A 848 -1.09 24.63 -5.13
CA LYS A 848 -1.13 25.73 -6.10
C LYS A 848 -2.53 26.33 -6.29
N SER A 849 -3.59 25.60 -5.94
CA SER A 849 -4.97 26.08 -6.09
C SER A 849 -5.52 26.73 -4.82
N PHE A 850 -5.16 26.20 -3.65
CA PHE A 850 -5.71 26.63 -2.37
C PHE A 850 -4.66 27.22 -1.41
N GLY A 851 -3.38 26.88 -1.58
CA GLY A 851 -2.35 27.23 -0.59
C GLY A 851 -2.51 26.47 0.73
N PHE A 852 -1.54 26.64 1.64
CA PHE A 852 -1.64 26.05 2.98
C PHE A 852 -2.66 26.76 3.87
N ASP A 853 -2.86 28.07 3.70
CA ASP A 853 -3.76 28.86 4.56
C ASP A 853 -5.19 28.30 4.51
N SER A 854 -5.72 28.03 3.32
CA SER A 854 -7.03 27.40 3.15
C SER A 854 -7.10 26.00 3.78
N ILE A 855 -6.05 25.18 3.64
CA ILE A 855 -5.99 23.84 4.26
C ILE A 855 -6.00 23.96 5.78
N MET A 856 -5.23 24.89 6.34
CA MET A 856 -5.16 25.15 7.77
C MET A 856 -6.51 25.67 8.31
N GLU A 857 -7.22 26.51 7.57
CA GLU A 857 -8.57 26.97 7.94
C GLU A 857 -9.57 25.82 7.98
N LEU A 858 -9.55 24.94 6.99
CA LEU A 858 -10.35 23.71 6.95
C LEU A 858 -10.06 22.80 8.16
N GLN A 859 -8.78 22.61 8.49
CA GLN A 859 -8.37 21.84 9.67
C GLN A 859 -8.82 22.50 10.99
N ARG A 860 -8.72 23.83 11.09
CA ARG A 860 -9.22 24.58 12.26
C ARG A 860 -10.72 24.48 12.39
N GLN A 861 -11.47 24.54 11.29
CA GLN A 861 -12.92 24.37 11.30
C GLN A 861 -13.28 22.98 11.81
N GLN A 862 -12.61 21.94 11.31
CA GLN A 862 -12.77 20.57 11.79
C GLN A 862 -12.53 20.44 13.31
N ILE A 863 -11.46 21.08 13.83
CA ILE A 863 -11.17 21.11 15.27
C ILE A 863 -12.26 21.84 16.05
N LYS A 864 -12.73 23.00 15.57
CA LYS A 864 -13.78 23.76 16.24
C LYS A 864 -15.09 22.97 16.32
N CYS A 865 -15.48 22.28 15.24
CA CYS A 865 -16.66 21.42 15.21
C CYS A 865 -16.53 20.26 16.20
N ALA A 866 -15.36 19.61 16.28
CA ALA A 866 -15.12 18.56 17.27
C ALA A 866 -15.21 19.08 18.71
N LYS A 867 -14.66 20.26 19.01
CA LYS A 867 -14.78 20.90 20.34
C LYS A 867 -16.23 21.24 20.70
N MET A 868 -17.01 21.67 19.72
CA MET A 868 -18.44 21.92 19.92
C MET A 868 -19.19 20.62 20.26
N PHE A 869 -18.93 19.53 19.53
CA PHE A 869 -19.48 18.20 19.88
C PHE A 869 -19.08 17.75 21.28
N GLU A 870 -17.80 17.89 21.66
CA GLU A 870 -17.33 17.57 23.02
C GLU A 870 -18.12 18.36 24.09
N SER A 871 -18.35 19.66 23.85
CA SER A 871 -19.09 20.53 24.76
C SER A 871 -20.57 20.14 24.86
N LEU A 872 -21.22 19.87 23.72
CA LEU A 872 -22.61 19.44 23.66
C LEU A 872 -22.82 18.08 24.34
N ILE A 873 -21.95 17.10 24.06
CA ILE A 873 -21.99 15.78 24.71
C ILE A 873 -21.79 15.91 26.22
N SER A 874 -20.84 16.75 26.66
CA SER A 874 -20.58 16.98 28.09
C SER A 874 -21.78 17.64 28.80
N SER A 875 -22.64 18.35 28.06
CA SER A 875 -23.85 18.99 28.59
C SER A 875 -25.04 18.05 28.72
N LYS A 876 -25.01 16.86 28.11
CA LYS A 876 -26.10 15.87 28.18
C LYS A 876 -25.87 14.94 29.37
N ASP A 877 -26.76 14.99 30.35
CA ASP A 877 -26.61 14.26 31.63
C ASP A 877 -26.36 12.75 31.49
N CYS A 878 -26.94 12.12 30.47
CA CYS A 878 -26.80 10.67 30.24
C CYS A 878 -25.54 10.28 29.47
N LEU A 879 -24.73 11.24 29.01
CA LEU A 879 -23.48 11.00 28.28
C LEU A 879 -22.26 11.44 29.09
N GLU A 880 -21.11 10.86 28.76
CA GLU A 880 -19.82 11.29 29.27
C GLU A 880 -18.75 11.23 28.18
N VAL A 881 -17.84 12.22 28.18
CA VAL A 881 -16.66 12.26 27.31
C VAL A 881 -15.54 11.46 27.97
N ILE A 882 -14.94 10.52 27.22
CA ILE A 882 -13.94 9.58 27.74
C ILE A 882 -12.50 10.06 27.58
N SER A 883 -12.23 10.82 26.52
CA SER A 883 -10.91 11.38 26.28
C SER A 883 -11.06 12.79 25.72
N LYS A 884 -10.13 13.66 26.13
CA LYS A 884 -10.06 15.04 25.67
C LYS A 884 -9.94 15.05 24.15
N GLN A 885 -10.76 15.89 23.54
CA GLN A 885 -10.79 16.13 22.11
C GLN A 885 -9.39 16.53 21.59
N ILE A 886 -8.88 15.76 20.63
CA ILE A 886 -7.67 16.08 19.87
C ILE A 886 -8.01 16.01 18.37
N ALA A 887 -7.59 17.04 17.63
CA ALA A 887 -7.82 17.19 16.19
C ALA A 887 -9.32 17.19 15.83
N GLY A 888 -9.84 16.19 15.12
CA GLY A 888 -11.26 16.09 14.75
C GLY A 888 -12.02 14.97 15.45
N LEU A 889 -11.45 14.35 16.50
CA LEU A 889 -12.05 13.18 17.17
C LEU A 889 -12.63 13.55 18.55
N VAL A 890 -13.83 13.03 18.82
CA VAL A 890 -14.50 13.03 20.12
C VAL A 890 -14.88 11.59 20.48
N THR A 891 -14.69 11.21 21.73
CA THR A 891 -15.02 9.88 22.24
C THR A 891 -15.97 9.96 23.42
N PHE A 892 -17.05 9.21 23.42
CA PHE A 892 -18.08 9.27 24.44
C PHE A 892 -18.72 7.91 24.72
N ARG A 893 -19.50 7.84 25.79
CA ARG A 893 -20.36 6.70 26.13
C ARG A 893 -21.57 7.17 26.95
N LEU A 894 -22.53 6.27 27.17
CA LEU A 894 -23.57 6.42 28.18
C LEU A 894 -22.97 6.36 29.58
N LYS A 895 -23.24 7.39 30.38
CA LYS A 895 -22.75 7.56 31.74
C LYS A 895 -23.37 6.54 32.69
N GLY A 896 -22.52 5.83 33.44
CA GLY A 896 -22.96 4.85 34.43
C GLY A 896 -23.65 3.59 33.87
N LYS A 897 -23.59 3.37 32.55
CA LYS A 897 -24.16 2.21 31.86
C LYS A 897 -23.09 1.19 31.48
N SER A 898 -23.51 -0.06 31.28
CA SER A 898 -22.60 -1.16 30.97
C SER A 898 -21.99 -1.01 29.57
N ASN A 899 -20.97 -1.82 29.28
CA ASN A 899 -20.41 -1.89 27.92
C ASN A 899 -21.42 -2.45 26.92
N GLU A 900 -22.24 -3.42 27.34
CA GLU A 900 -23.30 -4.02 26.52
C GLU A 900 -24.36 -2.98 26.14
N ASP A 901 -24.75 -2.10 27.07
CA ASP A 901 -25.71 -1.02 26.79
C ASP A 901 -25.16 -0.03 25.76
N ASN A 902 -23.85 0.25 25.82
CA ASN A 902 -23.19 1.12 24.85
C ASN A 902 -23.06 0.48 23.46
N GLU A 903 -22.81 -0.83 23.39
CA GLU A 903 -22.85 -1.60 22.14
C GLU A 903 -24.27 -1.59 21.55
N LYS A 904 -25.30 -1.77 22.38
CA LYS A 904 -26.71 -1.68 21.96
C LYS A 904 -27.07 -0.29 21.45
N LEU A 905 -26.66 0.78 22.13
CA LEU A 905 -26.85 2.15 21.66
C LEU A 905 -26.15 2.39 20.31
N PHE A 906 -24.89 1.97 20.18
CA PHE A 906 -24.14 2.07 18.92
C PHE A 906 -24.90 1.38 17.78
N ASN A 907 -25.35 0.14 18.01
CA ASN A 907 -26.13 -0.61 17.04
C ASN A 907 -27.47 0.05 16.72
N TYR A 908 -28.15 0.65 17.70
CA TYR A 908 -29.38 1.40 17.49
C TYR A 908 -29.15 2.61 16.58
N ILE A 909 -28.12 3.42 16.86
CA ILE A 909 -27.78 4.59 16.04
C ILE A 909 -27.48 4.19 14.59
N ASN A 910 -26.62 3.20 14.39
CA ASN A 910 -26.13 2.84 13.06
C ASN A 910 -27.11 2.00 12.22
N ASN A 911 -27.93 1.16 12.86
CA ASN A 911 -28.77 0.18 12.16
C ASN A 911 -30.28 0.48 12.23
N VAL A 912 -30.74 1.21 13.25
CA VAL A 912 -32.17 1.51 13.46
C VAL A 912 -32.48 2.97 13.15
N ASP A 913 -31.84 3.94 13.81
CA ASP A 913 -32.08 5.37 13.59
C ASP A 913 -31.49 5.85 12.25
N ARG A 914 -30.23 5.49 11.97
CA ARG A 914 -29.51 5.65 10.69
C ARG A 914 -29.30 7.09 10.20
N ARG A 915 -29.75 8.12 10.92
CA ARG A 915 -29.48 9.52 10.56
C ARG A 915 -28.00 9.87 10.70
N LEU A 916 -27.28 9.15 11.56
CA LEU A 916 -25.84 9.22 11.76
C LEU A 916 -25.17 7.89 11.41
N HIS A 917 -23.89 7.94 11.07
CA HIS A 917 -23.04 6.75 11.02
C HIS A 917 -21.76 6.97 11.83
N LEU A 918 -21.59 6.18 12.88
CA LEU A 918 -20.50 6.28 13.87
C LEU A 918 -19.64 5.02 13.87
N THR A 919 -18.54 5.04 14.63
CA THR A 919 -17.72 3.83 14.93
C THR A 919 -17.52 3.68 16.42
N GLU A 920 -17.21 2.48 16.87
CA GLU A 920 -16.91 2.17 18.28
C GLU A 920 -15.47 1.66 18.44
N THR A 921 -14.97 1.59 19.66
CA THR A 921 -13.70 0.96 20.01
C THR A 921 -13.78 0.40 21.42
N HIS A 922 -12.94 -0.59 21.71
CA HIS A 922 -12.68 -1.03 23.08
C HIS A 922 -11.29 -0.58 23.50
N ILE A 923 -11.17 -0.08 24.72
CA ILE A 923 -9.91 0.29 25.35
C ILE A 923 -9.94 -0.31 26.75
N GLU A 924 -9.00 -1.20 27.05
CA GLU A 924 -9.04 -2.00 28.27
C GLU A 924 -10.44 -2.62 28.42
N ASP A 925 -11.13 -2.40 29.55
CA ASP A 925 -12.49 -2.88 29.80
C ASP A 925 -13.58 -1.83 29.48
N LEU A 926 -13.33 -0.87 28.59
CA LEU A 926 -14.29 0.20 28.24
C LEU A 926 -14.73 0.13 26.78
N HIS A 927 -16.05 0.03 26.57
CA HIS A 927 -16.71 0.28 25.30
C HIS A 927 -16.92 1.78 25.07
N ILE A 928 -16.49 2.30 23.92
CA ILE A 928 -16.48 3.73 23.61
C ILE A 928 -17.01 3.97 22.19
N ILE A 929 -17.89 4.96 22.03
CA ILE A 929 -18.38 5.44 20.73
C ILE A 929 -17.54 6.64 20.27
N ARG A 930 -17.25 6.71 18.98
CA ARG A 930 -16.35 7.69 18.34
C ARG A 930 -17.13 8.54 17.33
N ILE A 931 -16.96 9.85 17.44
CA ILE A 931 -17.36 10.85 16.45
C ILE A 931 -16.09 11.47 15.87
N SER A 932 -15.85 11.24 14.59
CA SER A 932 -14.76 11.85 13.83
C SER A 932 -15.34 12.81 12.80
N ILE A 933 -15.06 14.10 12.90
CA ILE A 933 -15.52 15.10 11.93
C ILE A 933 -14.88 14.79 10.58
N ASN A 934 -15.63 14.19 9.64
CA ASN A 934 -15.07 13.78 8.35
C ASN A 934 -14.97 14.95 7.36
N ASN A 935 -16.07 15.69 7.19
CA ASN A 935 -16.10 16.81 6.27
C ASN A 935 -15.47 18.05 6.94
N PRO A 936 -14.30 18.54 6.47
CA PRO A 936 -13.65 19.69 7.07
C PRO A 936 -14.42 21.01 6.83
N GLN A 937 -15.44 21.01 5.97
CA GLN A 937 -16.33 22.14 5.73
C GLN A 937 -17.60 22.12 6.59
N MET A 938 -17.75 21.14 7.48
CA MET A 938 -18.91 21.06 8.38
C MET A 938 -19.04 22.37 9.19
N SER A 939 -20.23 22.94 9.18
CA SER A 939 -20.61 24.16 9.89
C SER A 939 -21.11 23.85 11.31
N PHE A 940 -21.15 24.86 12.17
CA PHE A 940 -21.68 24.69 13.53
C PHE A 940 -23.16 24.32 13.55
N LYS A 941 -23.96 24.82 12.61
CA LYS A 941 -25.38 24.45 12.48
C LYS A 941 -25.54 22.95 12.18
N GLU A 942 -24.70 22.41 11.31
CA GLU A 942 -24.71 20.98 10.99
C GLU A 942 -24.23 20.13 12.18
N VAL A 943 -23.33 20.68 13.03
CA VAL A 943 -22.96 20.03 14.31
C VAL A 943 -24.14 19.98 15.27
N GLU A 944 -24.90 21.09 15.41
CA GLU A 944 -26.10 21.14 16.24
C GLU A 944 -27.16 20.14 15.78
N GLU A 945 -27.39 20.05 14.46
CA GLU A 945 -28.33 19.10 13.87
C GLU A 945 -27.91 17.65 14.11
N ALA A 946 -26.65 17.31 13.82
CA ALA A 946 -26.13 15.97 14.06
C ALA A 946 -26.16 15.60 15.56
N TYR A 947 -25.87 16.57 16.45
CA TYR A 947 -26.02 16.37 17.89
C TYR A 947 -27.48 16.18 18.31
N ALA A 948 -28.44 16.91 17.71
CA ALA A 948 -29.86 16.72 17.98
C ALA A 948 -30.29 15.29 17.64
N PHE A 949 -29.85 14.75 16.49
CA PHE A 949 -30.10 13.34 16.13
C PHE A 949 -29.48 12.37 17.15
N LEU A 950 -28.25 12.61 17.58
CA LEU A 950 -27.60 11.80 18.62
C LEU A 950 -28.39 11.86 19.94
N SER A 951 -28.79 13.06 20.36
CA SER A 951 -29.54 13.30 21.59
C SER A 951 -30.86 12.54 21.58
N GLU A 952 -31.65 12.70 20.52
CA GLU A 952 -32.92 12.01 20.34
C GLU A 952 -32.76 10.49 20.30
N ALA A 953 -31.72 9.98 19.63
CA ALA A 953 -31.46 8.55 19.57
C ALA A 953 -31.12 7.98 20.96
N CYS A 954 -30.35 8.72 21.77
CA CYS A 954 -30.07 8.33 23.15
C CYS A 954 -31.34 8.33 24.00
N ASP A 955 -32.19 9.36 23.88
CA ASP A 955 -33.43 9.47 24.67
C ASP A 955 -34.39 8.33 24.33
N LYS A 956 -34.62 8.05 23.03
CA LYS A 956 -35.43 6.92 22.57
C LYS A 956 -34.87 5.56 23.01
N PHE A 957 -33.54 5.38 22.96
CA PHE A 957 -32.91 4.14 23.41
C PHE A 957 -33.18 3.91 24.90
N LEU A 958 -33.01 4.94 25.74
CA LEU A 958 -33.24 4.87 27.18
C LEU A 958 -34.73 4.74 27.56
N GLU A 959 -35.64 5.31 26.77
CA GLU A 959 -37.09 5.13 26.94
C GLU A 959 -37.54 3.70 26.60
N ASN A 960 -37.03 3.12 25.51
CA ASN A 960 -37.36 1.74 25.12
C ASN A 960 -36.76 0.70 26.09
N GLU A 961 -35.60 0.99 26.67
CA GLU A 961 -35.02 0.15 27.72
C GLU A 961 -35.92 0.10 28.97
N LYS A 962 -36.61 1.20 29.30
CA LYS A 962 -37.61 1.25 30.38
C LYS A 962 -38.93 0.55 30.05
N LEU A 963 -39.21 0.24 28.79
CA LEU A 963 -40.39 -0.54 28.35
C LEU A 963 -40.12 -2.05 28.32
N ILE A 964 -38.85 -2.46 28.43
CA ILE A 964 -38.39 -3.86 28.41
C ILE A 964 -38.07 -4.39 29.82
N ILE A 965 -37.95 -3.49 30.82
CA ILE A 965 -37.91 -3.80 32.26
C ILE A 965 -39.34 -3.67 32.81
#